data_AF-A0A0R2XA28-F1
#
_entry.id   AF-A0A0R2XA28-F1
#
_cell.length_a   1.000
_cell.length_b   1.000
_cell.length_c   1.000
_cell.angle_alpha   90.00
_cell.angle_beta   90.00
_cell.angle_gamma   90.00
#
_symmetry.space_group_name_H-M   'P 1'
#
loop_
_entity.id
_entity.type
_entity.pdbx_description
1 polymer ?
#
loop_
_entity_poly.entity_id
_entity_poly.type
_entity_poly.pdbx_seq_one_letter_code
_entity_poly.pdbx_strand_id
1 'polypeptide(L)'
;MEITPRFTSCFNRTIHQLDRRGFIRDWLISDAWIARADDLDQVLSSTGNPFGKDGRWVLTNGPDIAELKAKLFQKRKFVVEQSLPTVIESGKISWKAPGVGQIDTGIWRRLHTGDDGYVDWSHFSYTPEYRHSLMATQIEVDQPEWRKLKFESLGPIQVWLNGQIILSSDKFGYMQPVVNEVETLLPSGISELIISQWQISLREVRHVVRVSVIGLPVRIVIPSNGADEYASEIAERALEQIRIKQWARDHDEIEILGPIGLKIRVKKVRDLGQGTSVTLKKGSGKISVTQLQKAAADAVANESGSLDGDVTATMLDTGEIFLEIKVDSADTPVSRVFRTARVPERVRTKVTKLEPNVWRDEVLSHVSDSYPSSARALARRELNPKYVVTREDLKSALSMINSKADCADFEAVGLINVLHRFNQANWEIGLRDEVIKSLVDFKYWIDQPGLDAMCYFTENHQLVWHTAEHLIGDYLKDEKFSNSGFEGSKHLTHGQEMAQEWLIRKLEGGFSEFDSNAYLAIDTLALISLMEFSPSKKIRQFSEALLDRMLLSLASNSWRGIHGAAHGRSYTTTFRSSRFEETAPIMWALWGMGALNLAVLPVTTLITARRYELPSLIRKVAHSLDKTWSGRQVYRGKYRFTSDLLDRPYNSDLRVYRTADGMLSSVQDYRSGLPGLQEHVWGATLGTEVQVFTSYPAAYSHATSVRPNAWAGHLVLPRVRQIENVVLAIYPIKDDHYPDFTHLWFPTPFMNEYVIKGSWIAGRVGDGYIAVSTPGGVSPRLNGDTAYQEWIPNQDGSLYVALFSDKKSSKSFKAFVSSLKEPKYDEKSLHISFKHKKSFELGWLNNLEVNGSHSEIIDGLPERPPRLENPAVTLSGDDEILRANFKGE
;
A
#
# COMPACT_ATOMS: atom_id res chain seq x y z
N MET A 1 32.84 2.27 45.17
CA MET A 1 31.62 1.68 44.57
C MET A 1 30.83 1.07 45.70
N GLU A 2 29.83 1.80 46.20
CA GLU A 2 28.89 1.25 47.17
C GLU A 2 28.03 0.20 46.48
N ILE A 3 28.05 -1.02 47.01
CA ILE A 3 27.20 -2.12 46.59
C ILE A 3 25.82 -1.81 47.15
N THR A 4 24.96 -1.17 46.36
CA THR A 4 23.54 -1.06 46.68
C THR A 4 22.99 -2.49 46.74
N PRO A 5 22.42 -2.95 47.87
CA PRO A 5 21.81 -4.26 47.95
C PRO A 5 20.66 -4.34 46.95
N ARG A 6 20.77 -5.18 45.92
CA ARG A 6 19.68 -5.43 44.98
C ARG A 6 18.74 -6.45 45.63
N PHE A 7 17.53 -6.00 45.98
CA PHE A 7 16.56 -6.75 46.79
C PHE A 7 15.85 -7.92 46.07
N THR A 8 16.22 -8.31 44.85
CA THR A 8 15.48 -9.31 44.06
C THR A 8 16.40 -10.24 43.26
N SER A 9 15.93 -11.45 42.96
CA SER A 9 16.58 -12.44 42.08
C SER A 9 16.09 -12.36 40.62
N CYS A 10 15.36 -11.30 40.25
CA CYS A 10 14.65 -11.17 38.98
C CYS A 10 15.51 -10.48 37.90
N PHE A 11 16.66 -11.08 37.59
CA PHE A 11 17.59 -10.60 36.56
C PHE A 11 17.64 -11.53 35.35
N ASN A 12 18.17 -11.01 34.24
CA ASN A 12 18.41 -11.70 32.98
C ASN A 12 17.14 -12.10 32.21
N ARG A 13 16.01 -11.42 32.45
CA ARG A 13 14.76 -11.65 31.72
C ARG A 13 13.85 -10.43 31.75
N THR A 14 12.89 -10.41 30.84
CA THR A 14 11.73 -9.50 30.84
C THR A 14 10.44 -10.30 30.86
N ILE A 15 9.41 -9.80 31.53
CA ILE A 15 8.08 -10.43 31.58
C ILE A 15 7.04 -9.56 30.88
N HIS A 16 6.07 -10.21 30.26
CA HIS A 16 5.03 -9.58 29.45
C HIS A 16 3.69 -10.25 29.71
N GLN A 17 2.61 -9.47 29.55
CA GLN A 17 1.25 -9.96 29.68
C GLN A 17 0.68 -10.33 28.31
N LEU A 18 -0.23 -11.30 28.29
CA LEU A 18 -1.09 -11.48 27.13
C LEU A 18 -1.98 -10.24 26.94
N ASP A 19 -2.38 -9.97 25.71
CA ASP A 19 -3.43 -8.99 25.48
C ASP A 19 -4.83 -9.52 25.82
N ARG A 20 -5.85 -8.68 25.67
CA ARG A 20 -7.25 -9.03 25.98
C ARG A 20 -7.81 -10.23 25.21
N ARG A 21 -7.17 -10.63 24.10
CA ARG A 21 -7.55 -11.80 23.29
C ARG A 21 -6.67 -13.02 23.57
N GLY A 22 -5.75 -12.90 24.53
CA GLY A 22 -4.78 -13.94 24.84
C GLY A 22 -3.62 -14.00 23.85
N PHE A 23 -3.43 -13.00 22.97
CA PHE A 23 -2.30 -13.02 22.03
C PHE A 23 -0.98 -12.85 22.77
N ILE A 24 0.02 -13.62 22.36
CA ILE A 24 1.42 -13.41 22.73
C ILE A 24 1.98 -12.31 21.83
N ARG A 25 2.48 -11.24 22.45
CA ARG A 25 2.94 -10.03 21.75
C ARG A 25 4.46 -9.89 21.72
N ASP A 26 5.16 -10.58 22.62
CA ASP A 26 6.59 -10.47 22.79
C ASP A 26 7.27 -11.78 22.42
N TRP A 27 8.19 -11.67 21.45
CA TRP A 27 8.85 -12.79 20.80
C TRP A 27 10.34 -12.53 20.62
N LEU A 28 11.11 -13.61 20.56
CA LEU A 28 12.40 -13.66 19.89
C LEU A 28 12.19 -14.20 18.48
N ILE A 29 12.79 -13.54 17.48
CA ILE A 29 12.65 -13.88 16.07
C ILE A 29 14.01 -13.99 15.39
N SER A 30 14.09 -14.83 14.36
CA SER A 30 15.18 -14.79 13.38
C SER A 30 14.89 -13.76 12.29
N ASP A 31 15.89 -13.43 11.48
CA ASP A 31 15.61 -12.95 10.13
C ASP A 31 14.91 -14.04 9.31
N ALA A 32 14.24 -13.66 8.23
CA ALA A 32 13.81 -14.65 7.24
C ALA A 32 15.01 -15.05 6.40
N TRP A 33 15.35 -16.33 6.37
CA TRP A 33 16.35 -16.85 5.44
C TRP A 33 15.71 -17.06 4.07
N ILE A 34 16.44 -16.68 3.02
CA ILE A 34 15.94 -16.59 1.66
C ILE A 34 16.79 -17.48 0.75
N ALA A 35 16.13 -18.26 -0.10
CA ALA A 35 16.79 -19.02 -1.16
C ALA A 35 16.04 -18.80 -2.48
N ARG A 36 16.76 -18.73 -3.61
CA ARG A 36 16.12 -18.62 -4.93
C ARG A 36 15.28 -19.87 -5.22
N ALA A 37 14.13 -19.68 -5.87
CA ALA A 37 13.29 -20.78 -6.31
C ALA A 37 13.67 -21.26 -7.73
N ASP A 38 14.87 -21.86 -7.85
CA ASP A 38 15.42 -22.31 -9.14
C ASP A 38 14.89 -23.68 -9.60
N ASP A 39 13.96 -24.29 -8.86
CA ASP A 39 13.40 -25.63 -9.07
C ASP A 39 11.89 -25.61 -9.41
N LEU A 40 11.33 -24.46 -9.77
CA LEU A 40 9.92 -24.33 -10.15
C LEU A 40 9.56 -25.20 -11.36
N ASP A 41 10.50 -25.41 -12.27
CA ASP A 41 10.34 -26.22 -13.49
C ASP A 41 10.09 -27.70 -13.20
N GLN A 42 10.43 -28.18 -12.00
CA GLN A 42 10.15 -29.55 -11.55
C GLN A 42 8.66 -29.81 -11.30
N VAL A 43 7.84 -28.76 -11.16
CA VAL A 43 6.42 -28.85 -10.83
C VAL A 43 5.52 -28.05 -11.77
N LEU A 44 6.10 -27.18 -12.61
CA LEU A 44 5.38 -26.32 -13.54
C LEU A 44 6.15 -26.19 -14.87
N SER A 45 5.48 -26.41 -16.01
CA SER A 45 6.16 -26.35 -17.31
C SER A 45 6.48 -24.91 -17.74
N SER A 46 7.74 -24.64 -18.06
CA SER A 46 8.21 -23.35 -18.58
C SER A 46 7.77 -23.06 -20.02
N THR A 47 7.31 -24.07 -20.77
CA THR A 47 6.88 -23.96 -22.18
C THR A 47 5.43 -24.41 -22.43
N GLY A 48 4.73 -24.89 -21.40
CA GLY A 48 3.34 -25.36 -21.49
C GLY A 48 2.33 -24.24 -21.78
N ASN A 49 1.04 -24.58 -21.87
CA ASN A 49 -0.02 -23.59 -22.05
C ASN A 49 -0.07 -22.64 -20.82
N PRO A 50 0.07 -21.31 -21.00
CA PRO A 50 0.06 -20.37 -19.90
C PRO A 50 -1.26 -20.33 -19.11
N PHE A 51 -2.39 -20.76 -19.70
CA PHE A 51 -3.74 -20.65 -19.14
C PHE A 51 -4.43 -22.00 -18.87
N GLY A 52 -3.70 -23.12 -18.95
CA GLY A 52 -4.23 -24.44 -18.61
C GLY A 52 -4.46 -24.64 -17.10
N LYS A 53 -4.99 -25.81 -16.70
CA LYS A 53 -5.21 -26.17 -15.28
C LYS A 53 -3.93 -26.03 -14.42
N ASP A 54 -2.79 -26.44 -14.98
CA ASP A 54 -1.45 -26.25 -14.40
C ASP A 54 -0.65 -25.24 -15.24
N GLY A 55 -1.31 -24.19 -15.73
CA GLY A 55 -0.69 -23.16 -16.56
C GLY A 55 0.13 -22.16 -15.74
N ARG A 56 1.04 -21.45 -16.40
CA ARG A 56 1.95 -20.48 -15.73
C ARG A 56 1.22 -19.35 -14.99
N TRP A 57 -0.04 -19.07 -15.32
CA TRP A 57 -0.87 -18.08 -14.62
C TRP A 57 -1.00 -18.30 -13.11
N VAL A 58 -0.78 -19.53 -12.62
CA VAL A 58 -0.78 -19.84 -11.18
C VAL A 58 0.40 -19.22 -10.43
N LEU A 59 1.44 -18.71 -11.11
CA LEU A 59 2.54 -17.94 -10.50
C LEU A 59 2.10 -16.52 -10.15
N THR A 60 0.93 -16.42 -9.53
CA THR A 60 0.35 -15.21 -9.00
C THR A 60 0.08 -15.39 -7.52
N ASN A 61 0.02 -14.29 -6.79
CA ASN A 61 -0.25 -14.34 -5.35
C ASN A 61 -1.76 -14.38 -5.04
N GLY A 62 -2.51 -15.21 -5.76
CA GLY A 62 -3.93 -15.51 -5.49
C GLY A 62 -4.12 -16.83 -4.75
N PRO A 63 -5.33 -17.17 -4.28
CA PRO A 63 -5.60 -18.47 -3.66
C PRO A 63 -5.36 -19.66 -4.61
N ASP A 64 -5.42 -19.45 -5.91
CA ASP A 64 -5.23 -20.48 -6.94
C ASP A 64 -3.83 -21.12 -6.93
N ILE A 65 -2.84 -20.46 -6.33
CA ILE A 65 -1.48 -21.01 -6.22
C ILE A 65 -1.36 -22.09 -5.13
N ALA A 66 -2.35 -22.27 -4.27
CA ALA A 66 -2.25 -23.15 -3.10
C ALA A 66 -1.82 -24.59 -3.46
N GLU A 67 -2.31 -25.14 -4.57
CA GLU A 67 -1.91 -26.47 -5.05
C GLU A 67 -0.43 -26.53 -5.45
N LEU A 68 0.07 -25.50 -6.14
CA LEU A 68 1.49 -25.40 -6.51
C LEU A 68 2.36 -25.27 -5.26
N LYS A 69 1.97 -24.42 -4.29
CA LYS A 69 2.68 -24.27 -3.01
C LYS A 69 2.76 -25.59 -2.26
N ALA A 70 1.68 -26.36 -2.23
CA ALA A 70 1.67 -27.69 -1.62
C ALA A 70 2.66 -28.65 -2.30
N LYS A 71 2.68 -28.71 -3.64
CA LYS A 71 3.63 -29.54 -4.41
C LYS A 71 5.10 -29.17 -4.10
N LEU A 72 5.39 -27.87 -4.02
CA LEU A 72 6.72 -27.36 -3.68
C LEU A 72 7.12 -27.70 -2.24
N PHE A 73 6.21 -27.51 -1.28
CA PHE A 73 6.46 -27.82 0.12
C PHE A 73 6.72 -29.32 0.36
N GLN A 74 6.08 -30.22 -0.41
CA GLN A 74 6.36 -31.66 -0.30
C GLN A 74 7.83 -32.01 -0.63
N LYS A 75 8.48 -31.22 -1.49
CA LYS A 75 9.92 -31.32 -1.80
C LYS A 75 10.80 -30.58 -0.77
N ARG A 76 10.21 -29.75 0.09
CA ARG A 76 10.90 -28.84 1.02
C ARG A 76 10.35 -28.92 2.46
N LYS A 77 10.11 -30.14 2.95
CA LYS A 77 9.59 -30.36 4.31
C LYS A 77 10.56 -29.90 5.39
N PHE A 78 9.99 -29.59 6.56
CA PHE A 78 10.77 -29.31 7.76
C PHE A 78 11.67 -30.49 8.15
N VAL A 79 12.86 -30.18 8.67
CA VAL A 79 13.79 -31.17 9.21
C VAL A 79 13.40 -31.48 10.65
N VAL A 80 12.88 -32.68 10.89
CA VAL A 80 12.40 -33.10 12.23
C VAL A 80 13.56 -33.34 13.19
N GLU A 81 14.62 -34.01 12.74
CA GLU A 81 15.79 -34.34 13.57
C GLU A 81 16.86 -33.24 13.52
N GLN A 82 16.73 -32.26 14.42
CA GLN A 82 17.70 -31.19 14.59
C GLN A 82 17.76 -30.66 16.03
N SER A 83 18.90 -30.09 16.42
CA SER A 83 19.06 -29.41 17.69
C SER A 83 18.31 -28.08 17.68
N LEU A 84 17.51 -27.82 18.71
CA LEU A 84 16.83 -26.54 18.87
C LEU A 84 17.78 -25.47 19.41
N PRO A 85 17.75 -24.23 18.88
CA PRO A 85 18.55 -23.13 19.39
C PRO A 85 18.10 -22.71 20.80
N THR A 86 19.05 -22.32 21.65
CA THR A 86 18.73 -21.77 22.98
C THR A 86 17.94 -20.46 22.83
N VAL A 87 16.78 -20.36 23.48
CA VAL A 87 15.90 -19.19 23.41
C VAL A 87 16.39 -18.11 24.39
N ILE A 88 17.25 -17.23 23.89
CA ILE A 88 17.77 -16.07 24.64
C ILE A 88 18.04 -14.91 23.69
N GLU A 89 17.68 -13.69 24.09
CA GLU A 89 17.90 -12.48 23.29
C GLU A 89 19.37 -12.32 22.91
N SER A 90 19.63 -11.99 21.64
CA SER A 90 20.98 -11.95 21.04
C SER A 90 21.74 -13.27 21.05
N GLY A 91 21.12 -14.37 21.46
CA GLY A 91 21.66 -15.72 21.38
C GLY A 91 21.82 -16.19 19.93
N LYS A 92 22.82 -17.05 19.68
CA LYS A 92 23.09 -17.59 18.34
C LYS A 92 22.03 -18.61 17.93
N ILE A 93 21.65 -18.55 16.67
CA ILE A 93 20.77 -19.51 16.01
C ILE A 93 21.62 -20.36 15.05
N SER A 94 21.38 -21.67 15.06
CA SER A 94 21.86 -22.62 14.06
C SER A 94 20.67 -23.50 13.69
N TRP A 95 20.26 -23.47 12.43
CA TRP A 95 19.01 -24.09 11.98
C TRP A 95 19.22 -24.87 10.68
N LYS A 96 18.69 -26.10 10.58
CA LYS A 96 18.68 -26.83 9.32
C LYS A 96 17.48 -26.38 8.47
N ALA A 97 17.77 -25.72 7.35
CA ALA A 97 16.78 -25.21 6.42
C ALA A 97 15.86 -26.33 5.88
N PRO A 98 14.54 -26.06 5.75
CA PRO A 98 13.61 -27.00 5.13
C PRO A 98 14.02 -27.43 3.71
N GLY A 99 13.91 -28.72 3.40
CA GLY A 99 14.24 -29.29 2.09
C GLY A 99 15.71 -29.50 1.76
N VAL A 100 16.55 -28.49 1.97
CA VAL A 100 17.98 -28.53 1.56
C VAL A 100 18.91 -28.99 2.68
N GLY A 101 18.49 -28.88 3.95
CA GLY A 101 19.32 -29.26 5.11
C GLY A 101 20.56 -28.38 5.32
N GLN A 102 20.72 -27.30 4.54
CA GLN A 102 21.71 -26.25 4.75
C GLN A 102 21.60 -25.70 6.17
N ILE A 103 22.74 -25.41 6.80
CA ILE A 103 22.76 -24.79 8.11
C ILE A 103 22.72 -23.28 7.93
N ASP A 104 21.59 -22.70 8.33
CA ASP A 104 21.43 -21.27 8.46
C ASP A 104 21.86 -20.82 9.86
N THR A 105 22.50 -19.66 9.91
CA THR A 105 22.92 -19.05 11.18
C THR A 105 22.33 -17.66 11.32
N GLY A 106 22.19 -17.21 12.56
CA GLY A 106 21.64 -15.90 12.88
C GLY A 106 21.71 -15.62 14.37
N ILE A 107 20.99 -14.59 14.79
CA ILE A 107 20.82 -14.25 16.20
C ILE A 107 19.33 -14.02 16.50
N TRP A 108 18.92 -14.32 17.72
CA TRP A 108 17.59 -13.97 18.21
C TRP A 108 17.45 -12.47 18.39
N ARG A 109 16.44 -11.87 17.76
CA ARG A 109 16.08 -10.47 17.91
C ARG A 109 14.72 -10.35 18.57
N ARG A 110 14.58 -9.38 19.47
CA ARG A 110 13.28 -9.08 20.10
C ARG A 110 12.33 -8.48 19.07
N LEU A 111 11.06 -8.88 19.15
CA LEU A 111 9.95 -8.26 18.46
C LEU A 111 8.77 -8.10 19.43
N HIS A 112 8.19 -6.90 19.44
CA HIS A 112 6.87 -6.64 20.01
C HIS A 112 5.88 -6.45 18.86
N THR A 113 4.84 -7.27 18.78
CA THR A 113 3.91 -7.28 17.63
C THR A 113 2.87 -6.16 17.69
N GLY A 114 2.24 -5.84 16.55
CA GLY A 114 1.04 -4.99 16.49
C GLY A 114 -0.20 -5.69 17.03
N ASP A 115 -1.34 -4.98 17.06
CA ASP A 115 -2.57 -5.38 17.77
C ASP A 115 -3.25 -6.65 17.27
N ASP A 116 -2.76 -7.22 16.17
CA ASP A 116 -3.14 -8.53 15.66
C ASP A 116 -2.34 -9.71 16.17
N GLY A 117 -1.29 -9.47 16.95
CA GLY A 117 -0.44 -10.54 17.50
C GLY A 117 0.46 -11.21 16.46
N TYR A 118 0.50 -10.71 15.22
CA TYR A 118 1.31 -11.33 14.16
C TYR A 118 2.78 -10.97 14.32
N VAL A 119 3.61 -12.01 14.41
CA VAL A 119 5.01 -11.91 14.01
C VAL A 119 5.03 -11.90 12.49
N ASP A 120 5.58 -10.82 11.91
CA ASP A 120 5.44 -10.49 10.50
C ASP A 120 6.80 -10.37 9.78
N TRP A 121 7.06 -11.30 8.86
CA TRP A 121 8.19 -11.26 7.91
C TRP A 121 7.72 -11.09 6.46
N SER A 122 6.50 -10.60 6.27
CA SER A 122 5.90 -10.38 4.95
C SER A 122 6.78 -9.47 4.11
N HIS A 123 6.94 -9.84 2.85
CA HIS A 123 7.91 -9.20 1.97
C HIS A 123 7.39 -9.19 0.53
N PHE A 124 7.95 -8.28 -0.26
CA PHE A 124 7.71 -8.19 -1.69
C PHE A 124 8.95 -8.68 -2.42
N SER A 125 8.94 -9.91 -2.93
CA SER A 125 10.04 -10.48 -3.71
C SER A 125 9.86 -10.19 -5.19
N TYR A 126 10.83 -9.52 -5.79
CA TYR A 126 10.84 -9.23 -7.24
C TYR A 126 11.04 -10.48 -8.11
N THR A 127 11.63 -11.52 -7.53
CA THR A 127 11.83 -12.82 -8.18
C THR A 127 11.37 -13.96 -7.27
N PRO A 128 11.06 -15.16 -7.80
CA PRO A 128 10.65 -16.30 -6.98
C PRO A 128 11.67 -16.69 -5.90
N GLU A 129 11.21 -16.75 -4.65
CA GLU A 129 12.07 -17.02 -3.49
C GLU A 129 11.39 -17.97 -2.48
N TYR A 130 12.14 -18.93 -1.95
CA TYR A 130 11.76 -19.67 -0.74
C TYR A 130 12.16 -18.90 0.51
N ARG A 131 11.32 -18.97 1.53
CA ARG A 131 11.52 -18.28 2.79
C ARG A 131 11.19 -19.19 3.96
N HIS A 132 12.01 -19.15 4.99
CA HIS A 132 11.67 -19.70 6.30
C HIS A 132 12.19 -18.82 7.41
N SER A 133 11.54 -18.92 8.57
CA SER A 133 11.87 -18.13 9.76
C SER A 133 11.58 -18.91 11.02
N LEU A 134 12.13 -18.42 12.13
CA LEU A 134 11.87 -18.91 13.48
C LEU A 134 11.32 -17.79 14.36
N MET A 135 10.37 -18.16 15.21
CA MET A 135 9.98 -17.38 16.39
C MET A 135 10.02 -18.25 17.63
N ALA A 136 10.35 -17.65 18.76
CA ALA A 136 10.42 -18.34 20.04
C ALA A 136 10.00 -17.42 21.19
N THR A 137 9.47 -18.02 22.24
CA THR A 137 9.16 -17.34 23.51
C THR A 137 9.14 -18.37 24.63
N GLN A 138 8.98 -17.90 25.87
CA GLN A 138 8.80 -18.76 27.03
C GLN A 138 7.48 -18.43 27.73
N ILE A 139 6.72 -19.47 28.07
CA ILE A 139 5.44 -19.36 28.77
C ILE A 139 5.65 -19.77 30.22
N GLU A 140 5.38 -18.88 31.16
CA GLU A 140 5.49 -19.11 32.60
C GLU A 140 4.09 -19.27 33.23
N VAL A 141 3.92 -20.38 33.96
CA VAL A 141 2.72 -20.69 34.76
C VAL A 141 3.12 -21.08 36.18
N ASP A 142 2.32 -20.68 37.17
CA ASP A 142 2.66 -20.94 38.59
C ASP A 142 2.38 -22.40 38.99
N GLN A 143 1.33 -23.02 38.43
CA GLN A 143 0.96 -24.41 38.68
C GLN A 143 0.77 -25.18 37.37
N PRO A 144 0.99 -26.50 37.35
CA PRO A 144 0.79 -27.28 36.14
C PRO A 144 -0.68 -27.25 35.71
N GLU A 145 -0.93 -26.96 34.44
CA GLU A 145 -2.30 -26.79 33.97
C GLU A 145 -2.44 -27.03 32.47
N TRP A 146 -3.60 -27.57 32.09
CA TRP A 146 -3.94 -27.72 30.68
C TRP A 146 -4.30 -26.37 30.08
N ARG A 147 -3.71 -26.10 28.91
CA ARG A 147 -3.98 -24.91 28.11
C ARG A 147 -4.25 -25.30 26.68
N LYS A 148 -5.12 -24.54 26.05
CA LYS A 148 -5.32 -24.60 24.61
C LYS A 148 -4.52 -23.47 23.97
N LEU A 149 -3.57 -23.84 23.11
CA LEU A 149 -2.80 -22.92 22.30
C LEU A 149 -3.41 -22.87 20.89
N LYS A 150 -3.78 -21.68 20.44
CA LYS A 150 -4.32 -21.44 19.09
C LYS A 150 -3.22 -20.84 18.22
N PHE A 151 -2.85 -21.53 17.16
CA PHE A 151 -1.84 -21.12 16.18
C PHE A 151 -2.53 -20.71 14.88
N GLU A 152 -2.20 -19.52 14.38
CA GLU A 152 -2.77 -18.98 13.16
C GLU A 152 -1.64 -18.58 12.21
N SER A 153 -1.59 -19.19 11.03
CA SER A 153 -0.53 -18.97 10.04
C SER A 153 -1.07 -19.00 8.60
N LEU A 154 -0.36 -18.36 7.67
CA LEU A 154 -0.71 -18.37 6.24
C LEU A 154 0.07 -19.40 5.41
N GLY A 155 0.98 -20.13 6.06
CA GLY A 155 1.72 -21.22 5.46
C GLY A 155 2.07 -22.30 6.48
N PRO A 156 2.76 -23.34 6.02
CA PRO A 156 3.21 -24.45 6.84
C PRO A 156 3.96 -23.98 8.08
N ILE A 157 3.67 -24.64 9.21
CA ILE A 157 4.36 -24.42 10.48
C ILE A 157 4.73 -25.74 11.14
N GLN A 158 5.82 -25.72 11.90
CA GLN A 158 6.17 -26.78 12.84
C GLN A 158 6.44 -26.15 14.21
N VAL A 159 5.89 -26.74 15.26
CA VAL A 159 5.88 -26.18 16.61
C VAL A 159 6.47 -27.16 17.60
N TRP A 160 7.44 -26.69 18.37
CA TRP A 160 8.06 -27.39 19.48
C TRP A 160 7.66 -26.73 20.80
N LEU A 161 7.25 -27.54 21.77
CA LEU A 161 7.05 -27.14 23.16
C LEU A 161 7.95 -28.02 24.03
N ASN A 162 8.86 -27.41 24.79
CA ASN A 162 9.84 -28.12 25.63
C ASN A 162 10.61 -29.20 24.86
N GLY A 163 10.99 -28.90 23.61
CA GLY A 163 11.72 -29.83 22.74
C GLY A 163 10.87 -30.88 22.02
N GLN A 164 9.58 -31.01 22.34
CA GLN A 164 8.67 -31.97 21.69
C GLN A 164 7.82 -31.30 20.61
N ILE A 165 7.69 -31.95 19.45
CA ILE A 165 6.81 -31.46 18.39
C ILE A 165 5.36 -31.66 18.82
N ILE A 166 4.60 -30.57 18.93
CA ILE A 166 3.17 -30.59 19.29
C ILE A 166 2.25 -30.29 18.10
N LEU A 167 2.79 -29.70 17.02
CA LEU A 167 2.04 -29.40 15.80
C LEU A 167 2.96 -29.43 14.57
N SER A 168 2.47 -30.02 13.49
CA SER A 168 3.04 -29.89 12.15
C SER A 168 1.89 -29.71 11.15
N SER A 169 1.83 -28.56 10.50
CA SER A 169 0.80 -28.20 9.52
C SER A 169 1.45 -27.91 8.17
N ASP A 170 0.88 -28.45 7.09
CA ASP A 170 1.32 -28.26 5.70
C ASP A 170 0.34 -27.41 4.87
N LYS A 171 -0.63 -26.79 5.56
CA LYS A 171 -1.71 -26.03 4.93
C LYS A 171 -1.28 -24.61 4.59
N PHE A 172 -1.88 -24.05 3.53
CA PHE A 172 -1.72 -22.68 3.11
C PHE A 172 -3.02 -21.91 3.28
N GLY A 173 -2.92 -20.68 3.78
CA GLY A 173 -4.02 -19.72 3.81
C GLY A 173 -3.79 -18.60 2.79
N TYR A 174 -4.71 -17.63 2.74
CA TYR A 174 -4.56 -16.44 1.90
C TYR A 174 -4.85 -15.14 2.67
N MET A 175 -6.11 -14.69 2.74
CA MET A 175 -6.48 -13.52 3.54
C MET A 175 -6.75 -13.87 5.00
N GLN A 176 -7.48 -14.96 5.24
CA GLN A 176 -7.67 -15.52 6.58
C GLN A 176 -6.63 -16.61 6.86
N PRO A 177 -6.07 -16.66 8.09
CA PRO A 177 -5.08 -17.65 8.46
C PRO A 177 -5.70 -19.05 8.56
N VAL A 178 -4.86 -20.07 8.37
CA VAL A 178 -5.17 -21.42 8.80
C VAL A 178 -5.09 -21.45 10.32
N VAL A 179 -6.14 -21.94 10.96
CA VAL A 179 -6.23 -22.09 12.42
C VAL A 179 -5.91 -23.53 12.81
N ASN A 180 -5.02 -23.72 13.79
CA ASN A 180 -4.77 -25.00 14.45
C ASN A 180 -4.85 -24.79 15.96
N GLU A 181 -5.51 -25.70 16.68
CA GLU A 181 -5.57 -25.67 18.14
C GLU A 181 -4.91 -26.92 18.71
N VAL A 182 -4.08 -26.73 19.74
CA VAL A 182 -3.44 -27.83 20.46
C VAL A 182 -3.73 -27.67 21.95
N GLU A 183 -4.29 -28.70 22.56
CA GLU A 183 -4.41 -28.81 24.01
C GLU A 183 -3.15 -29.49 24.56
N THR A 184 -2.50 -28.85 25.53
CA THR A 184 -1.23 -29.30 26.10
C THR A 184 -1.12 -28.96 27.58
N LEU A 185 -0.40 -29.78 28.34
CA LEU A 185 -0.10 -29.53 29.74
C LEU A 185 1.13 -28.63 29.83
N LEU A 186 0.96 -27.43 30.37
CA LEU A 186 2.07 -26.57 30.75
C LEU A 186 2.51 -26.95 32.17
N PRO A 187 3.73 -27.47 32.39
CA PRO A 187 4.23 -27.70 33.75
C PRO A 187 4.43 -26.36 34.49
N SER A 188 4.41 -26.43 35.83
CA SER A 188 4.81 -25.28 36.67
C SER A 188 6.21 -24.80 36.32
N GLY A 189 6.39 -23.48 36.24
CA GLY A 189 7.60 -22.82 35.80
C GLY A 189 7.53 -22.44 34.32
N ILE A 190 8.66 -22.56 33.62
CA ILE A 190 8.84 -22.07 32.25
C ILE A 190 8.69 -23.22 31.25
N SER A 191 7.90 -22.98 30.20
CA SER A 191 7.84 -23.81 29.00
C SER A 191 8.38 -23.05 27.78
N GLU A 192 9.32 -23.64 27.06
CA GLU A 192 9.91 -23.06 25.85
C GLU A 192 9.06 -23.41 24.62
N LEU A 193 8.67 -22.38 23.86
CA LEU A 193 7.91 -22.50 22.62
C LEU A 193 8.77 -22.02 21.46
N ILE A 194 9.00 -22.87 20.45
CA ILE A 194 9.69 -22.52 19.20
C ILE A 194 8.78 -22.90 18.03
N ILE A 195 8.68 -22.00 17.05
CA ILE A 195 7.87 -22.19 15.84
C ILE A 195 8.74 -21.90 14.62
N SER A 196 8.73 -22.82 13.66
CA SER A 196 9.26 -22.60 12.32
C SER A 196 8.13 -22.41 11.32
N GLN A 197 8.26 -21.41 10.45
CA GLN A 197 7.37 -21.21 9.31
C GLN A 197 8.11 -21.35 7.99
N TRP A 198 7.43 -21.86 6.96
CA TRP A 198 7.91 -21.90 5.58
C TRP A 198 6.92 -21.25 4.61
N GLN A 199 7.44 -20.57 3.58
CA GLN A 199 6.68 -20.02 2.46
C GLN A 199 7.48 -20.04 1.15
N ILE A 200 6.75 -19.84 0.05
CA ILE A 200 7.30 -19.34 -1.21
C ILE A 200 6.72 -17.95 -1.47
N SER A 201 7.60 -17.04 -1.87
CA SER A 201 7.31 -15.66 -2.26
C SER A 201 7.34 -15.53 -3.78
N LEU A 202 6.24 -15.04 -4.33
CA LEU A 202 6.05 -14.74 -5.74
C LEU A 202 5.37 -13.38 -5.80
N ARG A 203 6.17 -12.31 -5.84
CA ARG A 203 5.75 -10.93 -5.52
C ARG A 203 5.52 -10.78 -4.02
N GLU A 204 4.34 -10.36 -3.58
CA GLU A 204 4.05 -10.26 -2.16
C GLU A 204 3.76 -11.62 -1.50
N VAL A 205 4.28 -11.82 -0.29
CA VAL A 205 3.99 -12.98 0.54
C VAL A 205 3.61 -12.51 1.94
N ARG A 206 2.50 -13.06 2.46
CA ARG A 206 2.18 -12.93 3.87
C ARG A 206 2.86 -14.03 4.68
N HIS A 207 4.01 -13.70 5.26
CA HIS A 207 4.82 -14.62 6.06
C HIS A 207 4.63 -14.28 7.53
N VAL A 208 3.50 -14.74 8.07
CA VAL A 208 3.03 -14.37 9.42
C VAL A 208 2.60 -15.58 10.24
N VAL A 209 2.81 -15.49 11.54
CA VAL A 209 2.26 -16.41 12.55
C VAL A 209 1.83 -15.60 13.77
N ARG A 210 0.68 -15.95 14.36
CA ARG A 210 0.29 -15.50 15.70
C ARG A 210 -0.11 -16.67 16.58
N VAL A 211 0.00 -16.48 17.89
CA VAL A 211 -0.38 -17.48 18.90
C VAL A 211 -1.25 -16.82 19.96
N SER A 212 -2.38 -17.46 20.28
CA SER A 212 -3.20 -17.14 21.45
C SER A 212 -3.13 -18.25 22.48
N VAL A 213 -3.05 -17.88 23.76
CA VAL A 213 -3.26 -18.79 24.88
C VAL A 213 -4.69 -18.62 25.37
N ILE A 214 -5.50 -19.69 25.24
CA ILE A 214 -6.90 -19.69 25.66
C ILE A 214 -6.99 -20.21 27.10
N GLY A 215 -7.62 -19.44 28.00
CA GLY A 215 -7.81 -19.80 29.39
C GLY A 215 -7.39 -18.68 30.35
N LEU A 216 -6.98 -19.03 31.58
CA LEU A 216 -6.46 -18.06 32.52
C LEU A 216 -5.13 -17.46 32.01
N PRO A 217 -4.84 -16.18 32.32
CA PRO A 217 -3.62 -15.51 31.87
C PRO A 217 -2.36 -16.28 32.25
N VAL A 218 -1.37 -16.26 31.36
CA VAL A 218 -0.01 -16.76 31.60
C VAL A 218 0.98 -15.59 31.50
N ARG A 219 2.18 -15.76 32.03
CA ARG A 219 3.27 -14.80 31.85
C ARG A 219 4.11 -15.17 30.64
N ILE A 220 4.45 -14.20 29.81
CA ILE A 220 5.37 -14.39 28.69
C ILE A 220 6.75 -13.90 29.11
N VAL A 221 7.76 -14.74 28.96
CA VAL A 221 9.13 -14.47 29.39
C VAL A 221 10.04 -14.38 28.18
N ILE A 222 10.85 -13.33 28.12
CA ILE A 222 11.95 -13.21 27.17
C ILE A 222 13.26 -13.19 27.96
N PRO A 223 14.06 -14.27 27.93
CA PRO A 223 15.40 -14.28 28.51
C PRO A 223 16.29 -13.24 27.83
N SER A 224 16.94 -12.39 28.61
CA SER A 224 17.72 -11.26 28.13
C SER A 224 18.81 -10.90 29.12
N ASN A 225 20.07 -11.14 28.76
CA ASN A 225 21.21 -10.93 29.66
C ASN A 225 21.30 -9.47 30.11
N GLY A 226 21.40 -9.26 31.42
CA GLY A 226 21.50 -7.94 32.04
C GLY A 226 20.17 -7.21 32.22
N ALA A 227 19.06 -7.75 31.71
CA ALA A 227 17.74 -7.15 31.91
C ALA A 227 17.29 -7.27 33.37
N ASP A 228 16.64 -6.22 33.87
CA ASP A 228 15.92 -6.22 35.14
C ASP A 228 14.41 -6.29 34.87
N GLU A 229 13.75 -7.26 35.48
CA GLU A 229 12.34 -7.54 35.24
C GLU A 229 11.44 -6.36 35.65
N TYR A 230 11.68 -5.79 36.83
CA TYR A 230 10.89 -4.71 37.40
C TYR A 230 11.08 -3.39 36.63
N ALA A 231 12.33 -3.05 36.31
CA ALA A 231 12.65 -1.88 35.50
C ALA A 231 12.06 -1.99 34.09
N SER A 232 12.10 -3.20 33.50
CA SER A 232 11.52 -3.44 32.18
C SER A 232 10.01 -3.30 32.16
N GLU A 233 9.29 -3.74 33.20
CA GLU A 233 7.84 -3.53 33.30
C GLU A 233 7.47 -2.03 33.43
N ILE A 234 8.29 -1.24 34.11
CA ILE A 234 8.12 0.22 34.15
C ILE A 234 8.38 0.81 32.75
N ALA A 235 9.43 0.36 32.07
CA ALA A 235 9.77 0.81 30.73
C ALA A 235 8.65 0.50 29.72
N GLU A 236 8.08 -0.72 29.75
CA GLU A 236 6.89 -1.12 28.98
C GLU A 236 5.77 -0.08 29.12
N ARG A 237 5.33 0.20 30.36
CA ARG A 237 4.24 1.15 30.65
C ARG A 237 4.59 2.59 30.22
N ALA A 238 5.86 2.96 30.23
CA ALA A 238 6.31 4.27 29.77
C ALA A 238 6.32 4.37 28.24
N LEU A 239 6.75 3.31 27.54
CA LEU A 239 6.75 3.23 26.08
C LEU A 239 5.32 3.22 25.51
N GLU A 240 4.35 2.62 26.20
CA GLU A 240 2.92 2.64 25.83
C GLU A 240 2.29 4.05 25.87
N GLN A 241 2.99 5.02 26.46
CA GLN A 241 2.57 6.43 26.50
C GLN A 241 3.29 7.29 25.46
N ILE A 242 4.18 6.71 24.66
CA ILE A 242 4.89 7.42 23.59
C ILE A 242 4.03 7.54 22.35
N ARG A 243 4.11 8.71 21.71
CA ARG A 243 3.54 8.95 20.39
C ARG A 243 4.43 9.85 19.53
N ILE A 244 4.32 9.68 18.22
CA ILE A 244 4.82 10.65 17.25
C ILE A 244 3.71 11.68 17.03
N LYS A 245 4.04 12.98 17.09
CA LYS A 245 3.04 14.04 16.97
C LYS A 245 2.32 14.04 15.61
N GLN A 246 3.08 13.83 14.54
CA GLN A 246 2.61 13.84 13.15
C GLN A 246 3.41 12.81 12.37
N TRP A 247 2.71 11.95 11.62
CA TRP A 247 3.39 10.98 10.75
C TRP A 247 4.10 11.69 9.59
N ALA A 248 3.41 12.59 8.89
CA ALA A 248 3.93 13.39 7.79
C ALA A 248 4.75 14.58 8.29
N ARG A 249 5.98 14.73 7.79
CA ARG A 249 6.93 15.79 8.15
C ARG A 249 7.38 16.55 6.91
N ASP A 250 7.37 17.87 6.96
CA ASP A 250 7.93 18.75 5.93
C ASP A 250 9.34 19.27 6.27
N HIS A 251 9.93 18.80 7.38
CA HIS A 251 11.26 19.17 7.86
C HIS A 251 11.97 17.97 8.51
N ASP A 252 13.25 18.13 8.83
CA ASP A 252 14.11 17.04 9.33
C ASP A 252 13.78 16.56 10.76
N GLU A 253 13.10 17.39 11.55
CA GLU A 253 12.81 17.13 12.96
C GLU A 253 11.63 16.18 13.15
N ILE A 254 11.71 15.36 14.20
CA ILE A 254 10.69 14.43 14.65
C ILE A 254 10.35 14.83 16.09
N GLU A 255 9.07 15.17 16.32
CA GLU A 255 8.57 15.49 17.66
C GLU A 255 7.92 14.26 18.29
N ILE A 256 8.51 13.82 19.40
CA ILE A 256 8.10 12.65 20.19
C ILE A 256 7.47 13.16 21.49
N LEU A 257 6.27 12.69 21.81
CA LEU A 257 5.54 13.06 23.02
C LEU A 257 5.42 11.86 23.95
N GLY A 258 5.39 12.10 25.25
CA GLY A 258 5.30 11.06 26.27
C GLY A 258 5.40 11.59 27.70
N PRO A 259 5.67 10.72 28.69
CA PRO A 259 5.75 11.11 30.10
C PRO A 259 6.81 12.18 30.39
N ILE A 260 6.50 13.13 31.27
CA ILE A 260 7.42 14.22 31.64
C ILE A 260 8.66 13.64 32.30
N GLY A 261 9.84 14.00 31.78
CA GLY A 261 11.13 13.58 32.33
C GLY A 261 11.61 12.21 31.85
N LEU A 262 10.81 11.48 31.07
CA LEU A 262 11.25 10.21 30.47
C LEU A 262 12.46 10.46 29.56
N LYS A 263 13.50 9.65 29.74
CA LYS A 263 14.68 9.64 28.90
C LYS A 263 14.61 8.43 27.98
N ILE A 264 14.65 8.66 26.68
CA ILE A 264 14.53 7.63 25.65
C ILE A 264 15.76 7.61 24.77
N ARG A 265 16.03 6.48 24.12
CA ARG A 265 16.92 6.39 22.97
C ARG A 265 16.13 6.13 21.71
N VAL A 266 16.56 6.79 20.64
CA VAL A 266 15.95 6.70 19.31
C VAL A 266 17.02 6.33 18.29
N LYS A 267 16.74 5.35 17.44
CA LYS A 267 17.53 5.04 16.24
C LYS A 267 16.61 4.63 15.10
N LYS A 268 17.10 4.62 13.86
CA LYS A 268 16.35 3.94 12.81
C LYS A 268 16.49 2.43 13.00
N VAL A 269 15.44 1.69 12.69
CA VAL A 269 15.47 0.22 12.71
C VAL A 269 16.61 -0.28 11.81
N ARG A 270 17.36 -1.29 12.28
CA ARG A 270 18.57 -1.87 11.65
C ARG A 270 19.82 -0.99 11.61
N ASP A 271 19.77 0.28 12.00
CA ASP A 271 21.01 1.06 12.18
C ASP A 271 21.85 0.47 13.33
N LEU A 272 23.18 0.47 13.14
CA LEU A 272 24.15 0.10 14.17
C LEU A 272 24.22 1.15 15.29
N GLY A 273 24.71 0.72 16.46
CA GLY A 273 24.86 1.57 17.64
C GLY A 273 23.63 1.65 18.56
N GLN A 274 23.77 2.42 19.64
CA GLN A 274 22.77 2.53 20.72
C GLN A 274 21.67 3.58 20.44
N GLY A 275 21.80 4.38 19.39
CA GLY A 275 20.91 5.50 19.10
C GLY A 275 21.15 6.73 19.97
N THR A 276 20.40 7.79 19.67
CA THR A 276 20.53 9.12 20.28
C THR A 276 19.60 9.26 21.49
N SER A 277 20.13 9.77 22.60
CA SER A 277 19.38 10.01 23.82
C SER A 277 18.58 11.31 23.75
N VAL A 278 17.31 11.26 24.14
CA VAL A 278 16.37 12.38 24.16
C VAL A 278 15.63 12.39 25.49
N THR A 279 15.54 13.54 26.15
CA THR A 279 14.73 13.70 27.38
C THR A 279 13.45 14.46 27.04
N LEU A 280 12.28 13.89 27.40
CA LEU A 280 10.98 14.48 27.16
C LEU A 280 10.69 15.60 28.17
N LYS A 281 11.18 16.81 27.88
CA LYS A 281 10.98 18.00 28.72
C LYS A 281 9.55 18.52 28.54
N LYS A 282 8.81 18.67 29.64
CA LYS A 282 7.37 19.01 29.60
C LYS A 282 6.56 18.03 28.71
N GLY A 283 7.01 16.78 28.61
CA GLY A 283 6.36 15.72 27.84
C GLY A 283 6.61 15.76 26.33
N SER A 284 7.56 16.57 25.85
CA SER A 284 7.98 16.62 24.44
C SER A 284 9.50 16.53 24.30
N GLY A 285 9.94 15.83 23.26
CA GLY A 285 11.34 15.71 22.84
C GLY A 285 11.45 15.80 21.32
N LYS A 286 12.55 16.36 20.84
CA LYS A 286 12.81 16.57 19.42
C LYS A 286 14.12 15.91 19.01
N ILE A 287 14.13 15.26 17.86
CA ILE A 287 15.31 14.62 17.28
C ILE A 287 15.24 14.76 15.76
N SER A 288 16.38 14.96 15.10
CA SER A 288 16.43 15.10 13.64
C SER A 288 16.91 13.80 12.96
N VAL A 289 16.46 13.53 11.73
CA VAL A 289 16.93 12.34 10.98
C VAL A 289 18.43 12.45 10.70
N THR A 290 18.92 13.66 10.41
CA THR A 290 20.37 13.91 10.24
C THR A 290 21.16 13.51 11.49
N GLN A 291 20.65 13.78 12.70
CA GLN A 291 21.31 13.37 13.95
C GLN A 291 21.34 11.85 14.10
N LEU A 292 20.27 11.15 13.73
CA LEU A 292 20.20 9.69 13.77
C LEU A 292 21.19 9.07 12.77
N GLN A 293 21.24 9.59 11.54
CA GLN A 293 22.18 9.15 10.50
C GLN A 293 23.64 9.35 10.93
N LYS A 294 23.96 10.49 11.53
CA LYS A 294 25.30 10.75 12.06
C LYS A 294 25.66 9.75 13.15
N ALA A 295 24.76 9.50 14.12
CA ALA A 295 25.01 8.54 15.18
C ALA A 295 25.22 7.11 14.65
N ALA A 296 24.49 6.71 13.60
CA ALA A 296 24.69 5.43 12.94
C ALA A 296 26.04 5.37 12.18
N ALA A 297 26.40 6.42 11.46
CA ALA A 297 27.68 6.50 10.75
C ALA A 297 28.88 6.45 11.71
N ASP A 298 28.80 7.17 12.84
CA ASP A 298 29.81 7.14 13.90
C ASP A 298 29.92 5.72 14.51
N ALA A 299 28.82 4.95 14.58
CA ALA A 299 28.85 3.56 15.01
C ALA A 299 29.49 2.61 13.97
N VAL A 300 29.15 2.77 12.68
CA VAL A 300 29.73 1.99 11.57
C VAL A 300 31.23 2.23 11.44
N ALA A 301 31.70 3.47 11.60
CA ALA A 301 33.13 3.78 11.58
C ALA A 301 33.92 3.02 12.66
N ASN A 302 33.23 2.51 13.69
CA ASN A 302 33.80 1.77 14.80
C ASN A 302 33.51 0.24 14.75
N GLU A 303 32.71 -0.25 13.80
CA GLU A 303 32.38 -1.68 13.64
C GLU A 303 32.31 -2.07 12.15
N SER A 304 33.17 -3.00 11.73
CA SER A 304 33.20 -3.51 10.35
C SER A 304 32.00 -4.41 10.05
N GLY A 305 30.93 -3.84 9.47
CA GLY A 305 29.78 -4.60 9.00
C GLY A 305 28.99 -3.85 7.94
N SER A 306 28.75 -4.49 6.80
CA SER A 306 27.96 -3.97 5.67
C SER A 306 26.45 -4.11 5.91
N LEU A 307 25.69 -3.11 5.45
CA LEU A 307 24.23 -3.14 5.38
C LEU A 307 23.77 -3.74 4.05
N ASP A 308 22.85 -4.70 4.12
CA ASP A 308 22.04 -5.17 2.98
C ASP A 308 20.90 -4.17 2.75
N GLY A 309 20.78 -3.68 1.51
CA GLY A 309 19.72 -2.78 1.07
C GLY A 309 18.65 -3.54 0.30
N ASP A 310 17.40 -3.44 0.73
CA ASP A 310 16.24 -3.85 -0.06
C ASP A 310 16.15 -2.94 -1.30
N VAL A 311 16.32 -3.51 -2.51
CA VAL A 311 16.10 -2.80 -3.76
C VAL A 311 14.60 -2.75 -4.01
N THR A 312 13.92 -1.74 -3.48
CA THR A 312 12.55 -1.42 -3.90
C THR A 312 12.57 -0.78 -5.27
N ALA A 313 11.64 -1.16 -6.15
CA ALA A 313 11.33 -0.40 -7.36
C ALA A 313 11.14 1.08 -6.98
N THR A 314 11.95 1.96 -7.57
CA THR A 314 12.14 3.35 -7.12
C THR A 314 10.88 4.21 -7.09
N MET A 315 9.80 3.80 -7.79
CA MET A 315 8.50 4.48 -7.73
C MET A 315 7.74 4.25 -6.40
N LEU A 316 8.17 3.31 -5.57
CA LEU A 316 7.53 2.95 -4.29
C LEU A 316 8.31 3.45 -3.06
N ASP A 317 9.43 4.17 -3.23
CA ASP A 317 10.09 4.82 -2.10
C ASP A 317 9.24 6.01 -1.62
N THR A 318 8.83 5.95 -0.36
CA THR A 318 7.87 6.90 0.23
C THR A 318 8.53 7.87 1.21
N GLY A 319 9.86 7.79 1.40
CA GLY A 319 10.55 8.60 2.41
C GLY A 319 10.11 8.30 3.85
N GLU A 320 9.40 7.19 4.06
CA GLU A 320 9.04 6.66 5.37
C GLU A 320 10.26 6.01 6.03
N ILE A 321 10.45 6.29 7.31
CA ILE A 321 11.47 5.67 8.15
C ILE A 321 10.82 5.01 9.37
N PHE A 322 11.45 3.95 9.85
CA PHE A 322 11.06 3.22 11.04
C PHE A 322 12.02 3.55 12.18
N LEU A 323 11.49 4.00 13.31
CA LEU A 323 12.22 4.40 14.50
C LEU A 323 12.06 3.33 15.57
N GLU A 324 13.16 2.80 16.08
CA GLU A 324 13.19 2.02 17.31
C GLU A 324 13.36 2.98 18.49
N ILE A 325 12.42 2.95 19.43
CA ILE A 325 12.43 3.76 20.65
C ILE A 325 12.46 2.85 21.86
N LYS A 326 13.41 3.09 22.78
CA LYS A 326 13.54 2.41 24.07
C LYS A 326 13.77 3.41 25.20
N VAL A 327 13.55 3.01 26.44
CA VAL A 327 13.99 3.79 27.60
C VAL A 327 15.53 3.82 27.63
N ASP A 328 16.13 4.97 27.94
CA ASP A 328 17.58 5.13 28.02
C ASP A 328 18.12 4.55 29.34
N SER A 329 18.01 3.23 29.47
CA SER A 329 18.60 2.42 30.55
C SER A 329 19.27 1.17 29.97
N ALA A 330 20.32 0.70 30.64
CA ALA A 330 21.10 -0.45 30.19
C ALA A 330 20.45 -1.80 30.52
N ASP A 331 19.53 -1.82 31.50
CA ASP A 331 18.84 -3.00 32.03
C ASP A 331 17.38 -3.12 31.53
N THR A 332 16.95 -2.25 30.61
CA THR A 332 15.61 -2.29 30.00
C THR A 332 15.71 -2.50 28.48
N PRO A 333 15.74 -3.75 27.98
CA PRO A 333 15.91 -4.04 26.55
C PRO A 333 14.64 -3.83 25.71
N VAL A 334 13.50 -3.53 26.35
CA VAL A 334 12.21 -3.37 25.69
C VAL A 334 12.18 -2.14 24.77
N SER A 335 11.55 -2.27 23.60
CA SER A 335 11.46 -1.22 22.60
C SER A 335 10.13 -1.26 21.86
N ARG A 336 9.81 -0.16 21.17
CA ARG A 336 8.66 -0.02 20.27
C ARG A 336 9.11 0.59 18.95
N VAL A 337 8.45 0.19 17.85
CA VAL A 337 8.74 0.71 16.50
C VAL A 337 7.67 1.72 16.10
N PHE A 338 8.10 2.89 15.65
CA PHE A 338 7.23 3.97 15.18
C PHE A 338 7.58 4.34 13.75
N ARG A 339 6.61 4.84 12.97
CA ARG A 339 6.82 5.29 11.60
C ARG A 339 6.71 6.80 11.48
N THR A 340 7.45 7.37 10.55
CA THR A 340 7.28 8.76 10.13
C THR A 340 7.82 8.95 8.72
N ALA A 341 7.21 9.82 7.92
CA ALA A 341 7.61 10.06 6.54
C ALA A 341 7.96 11.52 6.30
N ARG A 342 9.06 11.77 5.56
CA ARG A 342 9.32 13.10 5.00
C ARG A 342 8.51 13.23 3.73
N VAL A 343 7.54 14.15 3.72
CA VAL A 343 6.69 14.36 2.55
C VAL A 343 7.41 15.19 1.48
N PRO A 344 7.05 15.03 0.19
CA PRO A 344 7.56 15.89 -0.87
C PRO A 344 7.38 17.39 -0.57
N GLU A 345 8.46 18.15 -0.70
CA GLU A 345 8.49 19.57 -0.29
C GLU A 345 7.82 20.48 -1.33
N ARG A 346 8.00 20.17 -2.62
CA ARG A 346 7.50 20.98 -3.73
C ARG A 346 6.04 20.66 -4.00
N VAL A 347 5.15 21.51 -3.49
CA VAL A 347 3.70 21.37 -3.63
C VAL A 347 3.06 22.69 -4.05
N ARG A 348 2.10 22.62 -4.99
CA ARG A 348 1.31 23.77 -5.44
C ARG A 348 -0.18 23.40 -5.48
N THR A 349 -0.98 24.03 -4.61
CA THR A 349 -2.43 23.76 -4.48
C THR A 349 -3.32 24.89 -5.00
N LYS A 350 -2.73 25.95 -5.55
CA LYS A 350 -3.45 27.10 -6.11
C LYS A 350 -3.16 27.20 -7.61
N VAL A 351 -4.17 27.63 -8.37
CA VAL A 351 -3.98 28.00 -9.78
C VAL A 351 -2.91 29.08 -9.85
N THR A 352 -1.86 28.81 -10.61
CA THR A 352 -0.74 29.73 -10.79
C THR A 352 -0.94 30.57 -12.04
N LYS A 353 -0.36 31.77 -12.05
CA LYS A 353 -0.28 32.65 -13.22
C LYS A 353 0.92 32.32 -14.13
N LEU A 354 1.75 31.37 -13.71
CA LEU A 354 2.88 30.90 -14.52
C LEU A 354 2.37 30.16 -15.76
N GLU A 355 3.11 30.27 -16.85
CA GLU A 355 2.78 29.59 -18.11
C GLU A 355 3.15 28.10 -18.08
N PRO A 356 2.50 27.25 -18.90
CA PRO A 356 2.75 25.80 -18.92
C PRO A 356 4.21 25.40 -19.12
N ASN A 357 4.97 26.16 -19.91
CA ASN A 357 6.39 25.88 -20.14
C ASN A 357 7.21 25.97 -18.84
N VAL A 358 6.85 26.89 -17.94
CA VAL A 358 7.53 27.01 -16.64
C VAL A 358 7.28 25.77 -15.79
N TRP A 359 6.06 25.23 -15.78
CA TRP A 359 5.75 24.02 -15.01
C TRP A 359 6.49 22.80 -15.57
N ARG A 360 6.65 22.72 -16.90
CA ARG A 360 7.44 21.66 -17.55
C ARG A 360 8.92 21.78 -17.19
N ASP A 361 9.49 22.98 -17.23
CA ASP A 361 10.90 23.22 -16.85
C ASP A 361 11.16 22.86 -15.38
N GLU A 362 10.20 23.17 -14.50
CA GLU A 362 10.26 22.80 -13.09
C GLU A 362 10.29 21.28 -12.87
N VAL A 363 9.55 20.52 -13.68
CA VAL A 363 9.59 19.05 -13.68
C VAL A 363 10.91 18.56 -14.25
N LEU A 364 11.37 19.07 -15.39
CA LEU A 364 12.66 18.67 -15.98
C LEU A 364 13.81 18.87 -15.00
N SER A 365 13.86 20.00 -14.32
CA SER A 365 14.88 20.29 -13.28
C SER A 365 14.74 19.36 -12.08
N HIS A 366 13.52 19.06 -11.62
CA HIS A 366 13.31 18.10 -10.53
C HIS A 366 13.83 16.71 -10.90
N VAL A 367 13.54 16.25 -12.12
CA VAL A 367 13.89 14.91 -12.57
C VAL A 367 15.39 14.79 -12.91
N SER A 368 16.02 15.83 -13.45
CA SER A 368 17.46 15.83 -13.77
C SER A 368 18.36 15.66 -12.55
N ASP A 369 17.86 16.09 -11.39
CA ASP A 369 18.55 16.10 -10.09
C ASP A 369 18.10 14.94 -9.20
N SER A 370 17.17 14.11 -9.67
CA SER A 370 16.66 12.94 -8.97
C SER A 370 17.62 11.73 -9.08
N TYR A 371 17.19 10.60 -8.53
CA TYR A 371 17.92 9.34 -8.54
C TYR A 371 18.17 8.81 -9.97
N PRO A 372 19.25 8.04 -10.19
CA PRO A 372 19.56 7.44 -11.49
C PRO A 372 18.39 6.60 -12.05
N SER A 373 17.90 6.99 -13.21
CA SER A 373 16.79 6.32 -13.89
C SER A 373 16.70 6.69 -15.37
N SER A 374 15.92 5.93 -16.13
CA SER A 374 15.52 6.28 -17.50
C SER A 374 14.89 7.69 -17.58
N ALA A 375 14.11 8.08 -16.57
CA ALA A 375 13.53 9.41 -16.46
C ALA A 375 14.60 10.51 -16.34
N ARG A 376 15.61 10.31 -15.47
CA ARG A 376 16.73 11.24 -15.31
C ARG A 376 17.48 11.44 -16.63
N ALA A 377 17.76 10.36 -17.36
CA ALA A 377 18.41 10.43 -18.66
C ALA A 377 17.58 11.24 -19.68
N LEU A 378 16.27 10.98 -19.77
CA LEU A 378 15.37 11.70 -20.66
C LEU A 378 15.29 13.20 -20.32
N ALA A 379 15.16 13.55 -19.05
CA ALA A 379 15.12 14.95 -18.60
C ALA A 379 16.44 15.69 -18.89
N ARG A 380 17.59 15.05 -18.61
CA ARG A 380 18.92 15.64 -18.90
C ARG A 380 19.16 15.83 -20.40
N ARG A 381 18.66 14.93 -21.24
CA ARG A 381 18.68 15.10 -22.69
C ARG A 381 17.82 16.27 -23.17
N GLU A 382 16.65 16.45 -22.58
CA GLU A 382 15.76 17.58 -22.92
C GLU A 382 16.42 18.92 -22.56
N LEU A 383 17.06 18.99 -21.39
CA LEU A 383 17.81 20.17 -20.95
C LEU A 383 19.13 20.38 -21.72
N ASN A 384 19.76 19.29 -22.18
CA ASN A 384 21.00 19.32 -22.95
C ASN A 384 20.97 18.25 -24.06
N PRO A 385 20.71 18.65 -25.33
CA PRO A 385 20.65 17.72 -26.45
C PRO A 385 21.94 16.91 -26.71
N LYS A 386 23.08 17.32 -26.14
CA LYS A 386 24.37 16.63 -26.22
C LYS A 386 24.62 15.68 -25.05
N TYR A 387 23.71 15.58 -24.08
CA TYR A 387 23.86 14.69 -22.93
C TYR A 387 24.10 13.25 -23.40
N VAL A 388 25.06 12.59 -22.76
CA VAL A 388 25.39 11.18 -23.01
C VAL A 388 24.75 10.35 -21.92
N VAL A 389 23.87 9.41 -22.28
CA VAL A 389 23.27 8.51 -21.29
C VAL A 389 24.34 7.59 -20.70
N THR A 390 24.33 7.47 -19.38
CA THR A 390 25.36 6.75 -18.62
C THR A 390 24.85 5.42 -18.11
N ARG A 391 25.78 4.51 -17.80
CA ARG A 391 25.47 3.23 -17.17
C ARG A 391 24.84 3.37 -15.80
N GLU A 392 25.22 4.43 -15.07
CA GLU A 392 24.60 4.78 -13.79
C GLU A 392 23.10 5.09 -13.97
N ASP A 393 22.74 5.88 -15.00
CA ASP A 393 21.34 6.21 -15.29
C ASP A 393 20.47 4.96 -15.48
N LEU A 394 21.01 3.92 -16.12
CA LEU A 394 20.23 2.75 -16.56
C LEU A 394 20.45 1.50 -15.69
N LYS A 395 21.31 1.57 -14.67
CA LYS A 395 21.69 0.40 -13.85
C LYS A 395 20.49 -0.32 -13.24
N SER A 396 19.55 0.45 -12.65
CA SER A 396 18.36 -0.13 -12.00
C SER A 396 17.44 -0.80 -13.03
N ALA A 397 17.16 -0.13 -14.15
CA ALA A 397 16.34 -0.64 -15.24
C ALA A 397 16.91 -1.95 -15.81
N LEU A 398 18.21 -1.96 -16.13
CA LEU A 398 18.91 -3.15 -16.63
C LEU A 398 18.89 -4.29 -15.62
N SER A 399 19.08 -4.01 -14.33
CA SER A 399 19.00 -5.02 -13.28
C SER A 399 17.62 -5.68 -13.25
N MET A 400 16.54 -4.90 -13.26
CA MET A 400 15.16 -5.42 -13.22
C MET A 400 14.82 -6.25 -14.45
N ILE A 401 15.19 -5.80 -15.65
CA ILE A 401 14.93 -6.51 -16.91
C ILE A 401 15.71 -7.83 -16.95
N ASN A 402 17.02 -7.80 -16.63
CA ASN A 402 17.87 -8.98 -16.68
C ASN A 402 17.48 -10.05 -15.64
N SER A 403 16.92 -9.64 -14.49
CA SER A 403 16.42 -10.57 -13.48
C SER A 403 14.97 -10.98 -13.68
N LYS A 404 14.27 -10.46 -14.71
CA LYS A 404 12.82 -10.64 -14.89
C LYS A 404 12.03 -10.30 -13.61
N ALA A 405 12.40 -9.17 -13.01
CA ALA A 405 11.79 -8.65 -11.79
C ALA A 405 10.34 -8.19 -12.04
N ASP A 406 9.48 -8.28 -11.03
CA ASP A 406 8.16 -7.61 -11.11
C ASP A 406 8.33 -6.11 -11.42
N CYS A 407 7.44 -5.56 -12.24
CA CYS A 407 7.51 -4.20 -12.80
C CYS A 407 8.65 -3.92 -13.80
N ALA A 408 9.35 -4.95 -14.30
CA ALA A 408 10.37 -4.77 -15.35
C ALA A 408 9.79 -4.26 -16.69
N ASP A 409 8.49 -4.39 -16.92
CA ASP A 409 7.79 -3.80 -18.07
C ASP A 409 7.81 -2.28 -18.06
N PHE A 410 7.68 -1.65 -16.90
CA PHE A 410 7.78 -0.18 -16.79
C PHE A 410 9.17 0.30 -17.23
N GLU A 411 10.20 -0.42 -16.77
CA GLU A 411 11.59 -0.13 -17.13
C GLU A 411 11.87 -0.44 -18.60
N ALA A 412 11.27 -1.50 -19.16
CA ALA A 412 11.38 -1.81 -20.59
C ALA A 412 10.83 -0.67 -21.46
N VAL A 413 9.63 -0.16 -21.14
CA VAL A 413 9.08 1.04 -21.82
C VAL A 413 9.97 2.26 -21.60
N GLY A 414 10.54 2.43 -20.40
CA GLY A 414 11.52 3.48 -20.11
C GLY A 414 12.76 3.40 -21.01
N LEU A 415 13.37 2.23 -21.16
CA LEU A 415 14.53 2.02 -22.03
C LEU A 415 14.19 2.19 -23.52
N ILE A 416 13.01 1.76 -23.96
CA ILE A 416 12.52 2.00 -25.32
C ILE A 416 12.41 3.51 -25.59
N ASN A 417 11.87 4.27 -24.63
CA ASN A 417 11.84 5.73 -24.70
C ASN A 417 13.26 6.31 -24.79
N VAL A 418 14.26 5.76 -24.08
CA VAL A 418 15.66 6.18 -24.22
C VAL A 418 16.22 5.81 -25.61
N LEU A 419 15.92 4.63 -26.17
CA LEU A 419 16.38 4.18 -27.50
C LEU A 419 15.86 5.04 -28.65
N HIS A 420 14.59 5.44 -28.60
CA HIS A 420 14.00 6.37 -29.59
C HIS A 420 14.44 7.82 -29.35
N ARG A 421 14.59 8.16 -28.07
CA ARG A 421 15.22 9.36 -27.50
C ARG A 421 16.56 9.65 -28.15
N PHE A 422 17.53 8.78 -27.91
CA PHE A 422 18.95 9.04 -28.01
C PHE A 422 19.59 8.59 -29.33
N ASN A 423 20.30 9.51 -29.98
CA ASN A 423 21.14 9.19 -31.15
C ASN A 423 22.30 8.29 -30.72
N GLN A 424 22.81 7.45 -31.62
CA GLN A 424 23.89 6.50 -31.34
C GLN A 424 25.15 7.14 -30.69
N ALA A 425 25.49 8.37 -31.08
CA ALA A 425 26.64 9.09 -30.53
C ALA A 425 26.45 9.59 -29.07
N ASN A 426 25.22 9.57 -28.55
CA ASN A 426 24.89 10.07 -27.20
C ASN A 426 24.77 8.95 -26.16
N TRP A 427 25.53 7.86 -26.34
CA TRP A 427 25.57 6.74 -25.41
C TRP A 427 26.99 6.55 -24.87
N GLU A 428 27.10 6.21 -23.59
CA GLU A 428 28.34 5.64 -23.07
C GLU A 428 28.73 4.41 -23.91
N ILE A 429 30.03 4.23 -24.17
CA ILE A 429 30.55 3.19 -25.06
C ILE A 429 30.03 1.81 -24.61
N GLY A 430 29.43 1.06 -25.54
CA GLY A 430 28.89 -0.29 -25.32
C GLY A 430 27.54 -0.37 -24.59
N LEU A 431 27.08 0.71 -23.95
CA LEU A 431 25.84 0.69 -23.15
C LEU A 431 24.60 0.49 -24.02
N ARG A 432 24.57 1.06 -25.23
CA ARG A 432 23.43 0.90 -26.15
C ARG A 432 23.22 -0.56 -26.54
N ASP A 433 24.32 -1.26 -26.83
CA ASP A 433 24.28 -2.67 -27.25
C ASP A 433 23.88 -3.58 -26.08
N GLU A 434 24.29 -3.25 -24.86
CA GLU A 434 23.83 -3.93 -23.65
C GLU A 434 22.33 -3.74 -23.43
N VAL A 435 21.80 -2.52 -23.56
CA VAL A 435 20.35 -2.26 -23.49
C VAL A 435 19.59 -3.06 -24.54
N ILE A 436 20.06 -3.07 -25.79
CA ILE A 436 19.45 -3.87 -26.87
C ILE A 436 19.49 -5.35 -26.51
N LYS A 437 20.62 -5.87 -26.06
CA LYS A 437 20.76 -7.27 -25.65
C LYS A 437 19.78 -7.64 -24.55
N SER A 438 19.69 -6.82 -23.49
CA SER A 438 18.74 -7.05 -22.39
C SER A 438 17.29 -7.11 -22.87
N LEU A 439 16.90 -6.22 -23.80
CA LEU A 439 15.55 -6.20 -24.36
C LEU A 439 15.29 -7.36 -25.34
N VAL A 440 16.30 -7.84 -26.07
CA VAL A 440 16.22 -9.00 -26.98
C VAL A 440 16.09 -10.32 -26.21
N ASP A 441 16.72 -10.41 -25.03
CA ASP A 441 16.66 -11.58 -24.15
C ASP A 441 15.43 -11.57 -23.22
N PHE A 442 14.63 -10.50 -23.25
CA PHE A 442 13.51 -10.30 -22.33
C PHE A 442 12.27 -11.11 -22.70
N LYS A 443 11.42 -11.36 -21.69
CA LYS A 443 10.12 -12.02 -21.85
C LYS A 443 9.02 -10.97 -21.80
N TYR A 444 8.27 -10.79 -22.89
CA TYR A 444 7.28 -9.71 -23.01
C TYR A 444 5.85 -10.10 -22.63
N TRP A 445 5.51 -11.38 -22.68
CA TRP A 445 4.17 -11.83 -22.33
C TRP A 445 4.17 -13.25 -21.77
N ILE A 446 3.09 -13.63 -21.08
CA ILE A 446 3.02 -14.89 -20.34
C ILE A 446 3.04 -16.14 -21.23
N ASP A 447 2.60 -16.02 -22.48
CA ASP A 447 2.60 -17.09 -23.46
C ASP A 447 4.00 -17.46 -23.98
N GLN A 448 4.99 -16.60 -23.75
CA GLN A 448 6.39 -16.87 -24.03
C GLN A 448 7.02 -17.78 -22.96
N PRO A 449 8.09 -18.54 -23.30
CA PRO A 449 8.76 -19.42 -22.36
C PRO A 449 9.32 -18.71 -21.13
N GLY A 450 9.34 -19.42 -20.00
CA GLY A 450 9.99 -19.00 -18.76
C GLY A 450 9.03 -18.93 -17.56
N LEU A 451 9.57 -19.19 -16.38
CA LEU A 451 8.89 -19.07 -15.08
C LEU A 451 9.47 -17.87 -14.34
N ASP A 452 8.60 -16.97 -13.88
CA ASP A 452 8.95 -15.73 -13.21
C ASP A 452 7.79 -15.29 -12.30
N ALA A 453 8.02 -14.24 -11.53
CA ALA A 453 7.02 -13.64 -10.65
C ALA A 453 6.46 -12.34 -11.23
N MET A 454 6.62 -12.04 -12.52
CA MET A 454 6.18 -10.76 -13.09
C MET A 454 4.65 -10.70 -13.17
N CYS A 455 4.09 -9.52 -12.93
CA CYS A 455 2.67 -9.26 -13.01
C CYS A 455 2.24 -9.04 -14.47
N TYR A 456 1.38 -9.91 -14.97
CA TYR A 456 0.78 -9.76 -16.30
C TYR A 456 -0.67 -9.28 -16.27
N PHE A 457 -1.32 -9.31 -15.09
CA PHE A 457 -2.78 -9.41 -15.03
C PHE A 457 -3.51 -8.19 -14.49
N THR A 458 -2.84 -7.28 -13.77
CA THR A 458 -3.49 -6.00 -13.43
C THR A 458 -3.59 -5.10 -14.66
N GLU A 459 -4.59 -4.24 -14.68
CA GLU A 459 -5.05 -3.54 -15.88
C GLU A 459 -3.95 -2.70 -16.54
N ASN A 460 -3.11 -2.05 -15.72
CA ASN A 460 -1.99 -1.23 -16.17
C ASN A 460 -0.87 -2.05 -16.83
N HIS A 461 -0.47 -3.17 -16.22
CA HIS A 461 0.59 -4.03 -16.72
C HIS A 461 0.24 -4.60 -18.09
N GLN A 462 -1.03 -4.98 -18.32
CA GLN A 462 -1.49 -5.47 -19.63
C GLN A 462 -1.07 -4.50 -20.75
N LEU A 463 -1.43 -3.22 -20.66
CA LEU A 463 -1.09 -2.23 -21.70
C LEU A 463 0.42 -2.00 -21.78
N VAL A 464 1.13 -1.92 -20.65
CA VAL A 464 2.58 -1.67 -20.65
C VAL A 464 3.33 -2.80 -21.37
N TRP A 465 3.01 -4.07 -21.07
CA TRP A 465 3.62 -5.22 -21.73
C TRP A 465 3.41 -5.17 -23.25
N HIS A 466 2.17 -4.94 -23.69
CA HIS A 466 1.84 -4.86 -25.10
C HIS A 466 2.53 -3.66 -25.77
N THR A 467 2.70 -2.55 -25.05
CA THR A 467 3.45 -1.38 -25.51
C THR A 467 4.92 -1.69 -25.67
N ALA A 468 5.55 -2.33 -24.68
CA ALA A 468 6.95 -2.69 -24.74
C ALA A 468 7.23 -3.63 -25.91
N GLU A 469 6.45 -4.70 -26.05
CA GLU A 469 6.59 -5.69 -27.13
C GLU A 469 6.40 -5.09 -28.52
N HIS A 470 5.35 -4.27 -28.68
CA HIS A 470 5.02 -3.65 -29.94
C HIS A 470 6.14 -2.71 -30.42
N LEU A 471 6.62 -1.84 -29.54
CA LEU A 471 7.59 -0.81 -29.90
C LEU A 471 9.00 -1.38 -30.12
N ILE A 472 9.44 -2.32 -29.28
CA ILE A 472 10.75 -2.94 -29.47
C ILE A 472 10.77 -3.87 -30.70
N GLY A 473 9.65 -4.54 -30.99
CA GLY A 473 9.48 -5.34 -32.19
C GLY A 473 9.58 -4.49 -33.46
N ASP A 474 9.04 -3.27 -33.46
CA ASP A 474 9.22 -2.32 -34.58
C ASP A 474 10.67 -1.80 -34.67
N TYR A 475 11.26 -1.42 -33.53
CA TYR A 475 12.63 -0.90 -33.48
C TYR A 475 13.68 -1.92 -33.95
N LEU A 476 13.47 -3.21 -33.66
CA LEU A 476 14.36 -4.33 -33.98
C LEU A 476 13.69 -5.38 -34.87
N LYS A 477 12.95 -4.95 -35.90
CA LYS A 477 12.10 -5.81 -36.74
C LYS A 477 12.76 -7.07 -37.31
N ASP A 478 14.06 -6.99 -37.62
CA ASP A 478 14.82 -8.05 -38.27
C ASP A 478 15.63 -8.90 -37.26
N GLU A 479 15.63 -8.52 -35.97
CA GLU A 479 16.36 -9.22 -34.92
C GLU A 479 15.59 -10.43 -34.41
N LYS A 480 16.33 -11.47 -33.98
CA LYS A 480 15.75 -12.65 -33.34
C LYS A 480 15.84 -12.55 -31.83
N PHE A 481 14.68 -12.55 -31.18
CA PHE A 481 14.53 -12.48 -29.73
C PHE A 481 14.78 -13.86 -29.12
N SER A 482 15.73 -13.93 -28.18
CA SER A 482 16.27 -15.21 -27.72
C SER A 482 15.32 -15.97 -26.80
N ASN A 483 14.49 -15.27 -26.01
CA ASN A 483 13.53 -15.88 -25.09
C ASN A 483 12.34 -16.54 -25.82
N SER A 484 11.76 -15.85 -26.79
CA SER A 484 10.59 -16.31 -27.56
C SER A 484 10.97 -17.12 -28.81
N GLY A 485 12.17 -16.88 -29.35
CA GLY A 485 12.58 -17.34 -30.67
C GLY A 485 11.94 -16.58 -31.83
N PHE A 486 11.16 -15.53 -31.57
CA PHE A 486 10.47 -14.73 -32.58
C PHE A 486 11.41 -13.74 -33.26
N GLU A 487 11.11 -13.40 -34.51
CA GLU A 487 11.65 -12.19 -35.14
C GLU A 487 10.92 -10.96 -34.57
N GLY A 488 11.59 -9.81 -34.54
CA GLY A 488 11.00 -8.54 -34.08
C GLY A 488 9.70 -8.19 -34.81
N SER A 489 9.60 -8.50 -36.10
CA SER A 489 8.38 -8.34 -36.91
C SER A 489 7.17 -9.07 -36.32
N LYS A 490 7.38 -10.25 -35.73
CA LYS A 490 6.33 -11.02 -35.06
C LYS A 490 5.96 -10.43 -33.70
N HIS A 491 6.93 -9.95 -32.93
CA HIS A 491 6.66 -9.21 -31.69
C HIS A 491 5.86 -7.92 -31.96
N LEU A 492 6.21 -7.17 -33.02
CA LEU A 492 5.47 -6.01 -33.49
C LEU A 492 3.99 -6.34 -33.70
N THR A 493 3.68 -7.38 -34.48
CA THR A 493 2.29 -7.79 -34.76
C THR A 493 1.58 -8.28 -33.50
N HIS A 494 2.22 -9.15 -32.70
CA HIS A 494 1.62 -9.71 -31.49
C HIS A 494 1.28 -8.63 -30.46
N GLY A 495 2.23 -7.76 -30.13
CA GLY A 495 2.01 -6.63 -29.23
C GLY A 495 0.95 -5.66 -29.75
N GLN A 496 0.90 -5.42 -31.07
CA GLN A 496 -0.11 -4.55 -31.68
C GLN A 496 -1.52 -5.09 -31.49
N GLU A 497 -1.74 -6.39 -31.73
CA GLU A 497 -3.05 -7.02 -31.62
C GLU A 497 -3.59 -6.93 -30.19
N MET A 498 -2.74 -7.25 -29.20
CA MET A 498 -3.12 -7.19 -27.80
C MET A 498 -3.35 -5.75 -27.31
N ALA A 499 -2.47 -4.80 -27.67
CA ALA A 499 -2.63 -3.39 -27.35
C ALA A 499 -3.93 -2.83 -27.97
N GLN A 500 -4.21 -3.16 -29.23
CA GLN A 500 -5.43 -2.70 -29.90
C GLN A 500 -6.69 -3.24 -29.21
N GLU A 501 -6.71 -4.52 -28.86
CA GLU A 501 -7.86 -5.11 -28.17
C GLU A 501 -8.08 -4.48 -26.79
N TRP A 502 -7.00 -4.25 -26.04
CA TRP A 502 -7.06 -3.56 -24.76
C TRP A 502 -7.61 -2.13 -24.92
N LEU A 503 -7.07 -1.34 -25.85
CA LEU A 503 -7.47 0.05 -26.09
C LEU A 503 -8.96 0.16 -26.45
N ILE A 504 -9.45 -0.69 -27.36
CA ILE A 504 -10.87 -0.72 -27.74
C ILE A 504 -11.74 -0.93 -26.51
N ARG A 505 -11.40 -1.89 -25.64
CA ARG A 505 -12.18 -2.20 -24.44
C ARG A 505 -12.22 -1.04 -23.44
N LYS A 506 -11.11 -0.31 -23.26
CA LYS A 506 -11.10 0.85 -22.36
C LYS A 506 -11.84 2.05 -22.95
N LEU A 507 -11.78 2.23 -24.27
CA LEU A 507 -12.60 3.22 -24.97
C LEU A 507 -14.09 2.90 -24.86
N GLU A 508 -14.49 1.63 -24.97
CA GLU A 508 -15.90 1.21 -24.86
C GLU A 508 -16.41 1.23 -23.42
N GLY A 509 -15.73 0.53 -22.50
CA GLY A 509 -16.22 0.23 -21.16
C GLY A 509 -15.59 1.03 -20.02
N GLY A 510 -14.49 1.74 -20.28
CA GLY A 510 -13.69 2.39 -19.24
C GLY A 510 -12.77 1.43 -18.49
N PHE A 511 -12.34 1.84 -17.29
CA PHE A 511 -11.35 1.13 -16.48
C PHE A 511 -12.04 0.23 -15.45
N SER A 512 -11.54 -1.00 -15.30
CA SER A 512 -12.00 -1.94 -14.28
C SER A 512 -11.37 -1.66 -12.91
N GLU A 513 -10.15 -1.10 -12.91
CA GLU A 513 -9.43 -0.62 -11.74
C GLU A 513 -9.54 0.92 -11.68
N PHE A 514 -10.80 1.36 -11.64
CA PHE A 514 -11.25 2.73 -11.85
C PHE A 514 -10.47 3.80 -11.06
N ASP A 515 -10.22 4.93 -11.72
CA ASP A 515 -9.68 6.18 -11.15
C ASP A 515 -8.44 6.03 -10.25
N SER A 516 -7.65 4.96 -10.42
CA SER A 516 -6.46 4.65 -9.61
C SER A 516 -5.35 5.70 -9.77
N ASN A 517 -4.96 6.35 -8.68
CA ASN A 517 -3.85 7.32 -8.70
C ASN A 517 -2.50 6.68 -9.12
N ALA A 518 -2.27 5.42 -8.79
CA ALA A 518 -1.07 4.71 -9.21
C ALA A 518 -1.13 4.27 -10.68
N TYR A 519 -2.27 3.76 -11.14
CA TYR A 519 -2.35 3.11 -12.46
C TYR A 519 -2.53 4.11 -13.59
N LEU A 520 -3.27 5.22 -13.39
CA LEU A 520 -3.38 6.28 -14.39
C LEU A 520 -2.02 6.87 -14.77
N ALA A 521 -1.09 6.96 -13.82
CA ALA A 521 0.28 7.39 -14.11
C ALA A 521 0.97 6.39 -15.05
N ILE A 522 0.90 5.10 -14.76
CA ILE A 522 1.51 4.06 -15.60
C ILE A 522 0.83 3.93 -16.97
N ASP A 523 -0.49 4.06 -17.03
CA ASP A 523 -1.23 4.09 -18.30
C ASP A 523 -0.82 5.30 -19.14
N THR A 524 -0.55 6.45 -18.51
CA THR A 524 -0.03 7.64 -19.21
C THR A 524 1.32 7.35 -19.86
N LEU A 525 2.23 6.65 -19.17
CA LEU A 525 3.52 6.23 -19.72
C LEU A 525 3.34 5.39 -20.99
N ALA A 526 2.47 4.38 -20.95
CA ALA A 526 2.23 3.51 -22.08
C ALA A 526 1.55 4.23 -23.25
N LEU A 527 0.47 4.98 -23.00
CA LEU A 527 -0.31 5.69 -24.02
C LEU A 527 0.53 6.73 -24.76
N ILE A 528 1.33 7.52 -24.04
CA ILE A 528 2.24 8.49 -24.66
C ILE A 528 3.29 7.80 -25.52
N SER A 529 3.85 6.69 -25.04
CA SER A 529 4.87 5.94 -25.79
C SER A 529 4.32 5.35 -27.09
N LEU A 530 3.13 4.76 -27.04
CA LEU A 530 2.41 4.28 -28.22
C LEU A 530 2.10 5.40 -29.20
N MET A 531 1.58 6.53 -28.70
CA MET A 531 1.24 7.69 -29.52
C MET A 531 2.48 8.28 -30.22
N GLU A 532 3.62 8.32 -29.55
CA GLU A 532 4.87 8.83 -30.14
C GLU A 532 5.49 7.91 -31.18
N PHE A 533 5.59 6.61 -30.86
CA PHE A 533 6.50 5.72 -31.56
C PHE A 533 5.81 4.62 -32.36
N SER A 534 4.54 4.29 -32.09
CA SER A 534 3.88 3.20 -32.81
C SER A 534 3.84 3.50 -34.32
N PRO A 535 4.19 2.55 -35.21
CA PRO A 535 4.02 2.71 -36.66
C PRO A 535 2.54 2.73 -37.06
N SER A 536 1.64 2.15 -36.26
CA SER A 536 0.21 2.06 -36.55
C SER A 536 -0.53 3.36 -36.26
N LYS A 537 -1.10 3.98 -37.31
CA LYS A 537 -1.95 5.17 -37.18
C LYS A 537 -3.13 4.94 -36.24
N LYS A 538 -3.74 3.75 -36.30
CA LYS A 538 -4.92 3.39 -35.49
C LYS A 538 -4.57 3.33 -34.00
N ILE A 539 -3.44 2.69 -33.64
CA ILE A 539 -2.96 2.66 -32.25
C ILE A 539 -2.72 4.06 -31.72
N ARG A 540 -2.07 4.94 -32.51
CA ARG A 540 -1.84 6.33 -32.11
C ARG A 540 -3.14 7.08 -31.82
N GLN A 541 -4.14 6.97 -32.71
CA GLN A 541 -5.44 7.63 -32.54
C GLN A 541 -6.22 7.10 -31.34
N PHE A 542 -6.20 5.79 -31.09
CA PHE A 542 -6.85 5.21 -29.91
C PHE A 542 -6.15 5.59 -28.62
N SER A 543 -4.82 5.67 -28.64
CA SER A 543 -4.03 6.08 -27.47
C SER A 543 -4.29 7.54 -27.11
N GLU A 544 -4.33 8.43 -28.11
CA GLU A 544 -4.69 9.85 -27.93
C GLU A 544 -6.10 10.00 -27.35
N ALA A 545 -7.09 9.35 -27.95
CA ALA A 545 -8.48 9.42 -27.48
C ALA A 545 -8.66 8.90 -26.04
N LEU A 546 -7.97 7.81 -25.68
CA LEU A 546 -8.04 7.26 -24.33
C LEU A 546 -7.31 8.16 -23.33
N LEU A 547 -6.13 8.69 -23.69
CA LEU A 547 -5.37 9.61 -22.86
C LEU A 547 -6.17 10.89 -22.57
N ASP A 548 -6.84 11.48 -23.56
CA ASP A 548 -7.69 12.65 -23.37
C ASP A 548 -8.85 12.37 -22.42
N ARG A 549 -9.54 11.23 -22.59
CA ARG A 549 -10.61 10.80 -21.68
C ARG A 549 -10.09 10.60 -20.26
N MET A 550 -8.90 10.01 -20.14
CA MET A 550 -8.26 9.72 -18.86
C MET A 550 -7.87 11.02 -18.13
N LEU A 551 -7.24 11.97 -18.82
CA LEU A 551 -6.85 13.27 -18.26
C LEU A 551 -8.05 14.17 -17.97
N LEU A 552 -9.12 14.10 -18.75
CA LEU A 552 -10.39 14.75 -18.45
C LEU A 552 -11.00 14.18 -17.15
N SER A 553 -10.91 12.87 -16.94
CA SER A 553 -11.38 12.21 -15.71
C SER A 553 -10.55 12.68 -14.51
N LEU A 554 -9.22 12.64 -14.62
CA LEU A 554 -8.32 13.16 -13.59
C LEU A 554 -8.60 14.62 -13.25
N ALA A 555 -8.81 15.50 -14.24
CA ALA A 555 -9.15 16.90 -14.02
C ALA A 555 -10.54 17.08 -13.35
N SER A 556 -11.50 16.22 -13.67
CA SER A 556 -12.86 16.27 -13.12
C SER A 556 -12.95 15.72 -11.70
N ASN A 557 -12.10 14.75 -11.39
CA ASN A 557 -12.10 14.00 -10.13
C ASN A 557 -11.04 14.52 -9.15
N SER A 558 -10.24 15.53 -9.51
CA SER A 558 -9.24 16.14 -8.62
C SER A 558 -9.68 17.48 -8.04
N TRP A 559 -9.05 17.86 -6.95
CA TRP A 559 -9.21 19.16 -6.30
C TRP A 559 -7.87 19.72 -5.87
N ARG A 560 -7.50 20.92 -6.33
CA ARG A 560 -6.25 21.62 -5.95
C ARG A 560 -4.97 20.79 -6.14
N GLY A 561 -4.91 19.98 -7.20
CA GLY A 561 -3.76 19.11 -7.47
C GLY A 561 -3.71 17.85 -6.58
N ILE A 562 -4.84 17.49 -5.97
CA ILE A 562 -5.04 16.24 -5.21
C ILE A 562 -6.04 15.40 -5.99
N HIS A 563 -5.68 14.17 -6.34
CA HIS A 563 -6.59 13.29 -7.06
C HIS A 563 -7.70 12.80 -6.13
N GLY A 564 -7.40 12.32 -4.92
CA GLY A 564 -8.30 12.28 -3.74
C GLY A 564 -9.73 11.73 -3.91
N ALA A 565 -10.01 11.04 -5.02
CA ALA A 565 -11.29 10.43 -5.35
C ALA A 565 -11.34 9.00 -4.81
N ALA A 566 -12.49 8.31 -4.90
CA ALA A 566 -12.49 6.88 -4.68
C ALA A 566 -11.64 6.17 -5.74
N HIS A 567 -10.83 5.19 -5.32
CA HIS A 567 -9.85 4.51 -6.16
C HIS A 567 -10.09 3.00 -6.17
N GLY A 568 -10.04 2.39 -7.36
CA GLY A 568 -10.01 0.93 -7.49
C GLY A 568 -8.68 0.33 -7.01
N ARG A 569 -7.61 1.12 -7.03
CA ARG A 569 -6.27 0.76 -6.53
C ARG A 569 -5.58 1.99 -5.94
N SER A 570 -5.06 1.86 -4.73
CA SER A 570 -4.16 2.86 -4.15
C SER A 570 -3.38 2.28 -2.96
N TYR A 571 -2.58 3.10 -2.27
CA TYR A 571 -1.60 2.67 -1.27
C TYR A 571 -1.68 3.50 0.02
N THR A 572 -1.24 2.93 1.14
CA THR A 572 -1.36 3.55 2.47
C THR A 572 -0.77 4.97 2.54
N THR A 573 0.36 5.22 1.88
CA THR A 573 1.05 6.52 1.94
C THR A 573 0.30 7.62 1.19
N THR A 574 -0.32 7.30 0.05
CA THR A 574 -1.11 8.27 -0.73
C THR A 574 -2.38 8.69 0.00
N PHE A 575 -2.96 7.83 0.83
CA PHE A 575 -4.10 8.20 1.71
C PHE A 575 -3.71 9.10 2.87
N ARG A 576 -2.47 8.99 3.36
CA ARG A 576 -1.97 9.79 4.48
C ARG A 576 -1.47 11.16 4.03
N SER A 577 -0.85 11.23 2.85
CA SER A 577 -0.56 12.49 2.17
C SER A 577 -0.71 12.32 0.66
N SER A 578 -1.51 13.18 0.04
CA SER A 578 -1.70 13.19 -1.40
C SER A 578 -0.45 13.61 -2.17
N ARG A 579 0.58 14.11 -1.48
CA ARG A 579 1.86 14.48 -2.10
C ARG A 579 2.58 13.26 -2.69
N PHE A 580 2.26 12.06 -2.19
CA PHE A 580 2.79 10.80 -2.70
C PHE A 580 2.02 10.25 -3.91
N GLU A 581 0.89 10.84 -4.31
CA GLU A 581 0.13 10.35 -5.47
C GLU A 581 0.98 10.40 -6.74
N GLU A 582 0.99 9.31 -7.50
CA GLU A 582 1.76 9.18 -8.74
C GLU A 582 1.19 10.08 -9.86
N THR A 583 -0.08 10.49 -9.76
CA THR A 583 -0.69 11.51 -10.62
C THR A 583 -0.26 12.94 -10.28
N ALA A 584 0.31 13.21 -9.10
CA ALA A 584 0.61 14.57 -8.66
C ALA A 584 1.64 15.31 -9.55
N PRO A 585 2.73 14.67 -10.04
CA PRO A 585 3.63 15.30 -11.01
C PRO A 585 2.98 15.53 -12.38
N ILE A 586 2.07 14.65 -12.81
CA ILE A 586 1.32 14.81 -14.07
C ILE A 586 0.42 16.05 -14.00
N MET A 587 -0.32 16.21 -12.90
CA MET A 587 -1.13 17.40 -12.66
C MET A 587 -0.29 18.68 -12.64
N TRP A 588 0.90 18.62 -12.06
CA TRP A 588 1.85 19.74 -12.04
C TRP A 588 2.23 20.14 -13.47
N ALA A 589 2.63 19.17 -14.28
CA ALA A 589 3.06 19.40 -15.66
C ALA A 589 1.94 19.94 -16.58
N LEU A 590 0.69 19.54 -16.35
CA LEU A 590 -0.43 19.82 -17.27
C LEU A 590 -1.23 21.08 -16.92
N TRP A 591 -1.43 21.35 -15.62
CA TRP A 591 -2.23 22.48 -15.14
C TRP A 591 -1.64 23.18 -13.89
N GLY A 592 -0.38 22.91 -13.57
CA GLY A 592 0.39 23.71 -12.63
C GLY A 592 0.08 23.47 -11.16
N MET A 593 -0.70 22.45 -10.80
CA MET A 593 -1.01 22.10 -9.41
C MET A 593 -0.68 20.64 -9.14
N GLY A 594 -0.23 20.31 -7.93
CA GLY A 594 0.17 18.96 -7.54
C GLY A 594 1.40 18.99 -6.66
N ALA A 595 2.15 17.90 -6.67
CA ALA A 595 3.41 17.73 -5.95
C ALA A 595 4.46 17.12 -6.87
N LEU A 596 5.74 17.50 -6.69
CA LEU A 596 6.85 16.84 -7.35
C LEU A 596 7.46 15.81 -6.40
N ASN A 597 7.23 14.53 -6.70
CA ASN A 597 7.65 13.38 -5.91
C ASN A 597 8.57 12.44 -6.74
N LEU A 598 8.72 11.18 -6.31
CA LEU A 598 9.61 10.20 -6.96
C LEU A 598 8.95 9.44 -8.13
N ALA A 599 7.66 9.65 -8.42
CA ALA A 599 6.96 9.04 -9.56
C ALA A 599 7.29 9.78 -10.89
N VAL A 600 8.56 9.74 -11.29
CA VAL A 600 9.10 10.64 -12.32
C VAL A 600 9.01 10.11 -13.75
N LEU A 601 9.00 8.79 -13.96
CA LEU A 601 9.06 8.22 -15.31
C LEU A 601 7.83 8.60 -16.16
N PRO A 602 6.57 8.43 -15.70
CA PRO A 602 5.40 8.79 -16.51
C PRO A 602 5.32 10.26 -16.89
N VAL A 603 5.53 11.16 -15.93
CA VAL A 603 5.49 12.60 -16.19
C VAL A 603 6.60 13.02 -17.15
N THR A 604 7.79 12.41 -17.04
CA THR A 604 8.92 12.71 -17.94
C THR A 604 8.61 12.30 -19.37
N THR A 605 8.04 11.11 -19.58
CA THR A 605 7.63 10.68 -20.93
C THR A 605 6.55 11.58 -21.52
N LEU A 606 5.60 12.03 -20.70
CA LEU A 606 4.56 12.98 -21.09
C LEU A 606 5.12 14.34 -21.50
N ILE A 607 6.04 14.91 -20.72
CA ILE A 607 6.56 16.27 -21.02
C ILE A 607 7.62 16.30 -22.13
N THR A 608 8.23 15.16 -22.43
CA THR A 608 9.20 15.01 -23.55
C THR A 608 8.56 14.49 -24.83
N ALA A 609 7.23 14.25 -24.82
CA ALA A 609 6.45 13.98 -26.03
C ALA A 609 6.41 15.21 -26.95
N ARG A 610 6.31 14.97 -28.26
CA ARG A 610 6.30 15.97 -29.34
C ARG A 610 4.98 16.03 -30.09
N ARG A 611 4.18 14.97 -30.06
CA ARG A 611 2.90 14.83 -30.76
C ARG A 611 1.70 15.14 -29.87
N TYR A 612 1.78 14.86 -28.57
CA TYR A 612 0.65 15.09 -27.67
C TYR A 612 0.53 16.55 -27.29
N GLU A 613 -0.67 17.10 -27.44
CA GLU A 613 -1.04 18.41 -26.92
C GLU A 613 -2.29 18.26 -26.07
N LEU A 614 -2.26 18.77 -24.83
CA LEU A 614 -3.41 18.69 -23.93
C LEU A 614 -4.56 19.56 -24.45
N PRO A 615 -5.77 19.01 -24.65
CA PRO A 615 -6.96 19.81 -24.95
C PRO A 615 -7.20 20.91 -23.91
N SER A 616 -7.37 22.15 -24.37
CA SER A 616 -7.49 23.33 -23.50
C SER A 616 -8.66 23.25 -22.50
N LEU A 617 -9.74 22.55 -22.88
CA LEU A 617 -10.89 22.27 -22.01
C LEU A 617 -10.49 21.54 -20.73
N ILE A 618 -9.59 20.55 -20.81
CA ILE A 618 -9.18 19.75 -19.65
C ILE A 618 -8.51 20.64 -18.61
N ARG A 619 -7.64 21.55 -19.03
CA ARG A 619 -7.03 22.54 -18.14
C ARG A 619 -8.07 23.49 -17.53
N LYS A 620 -9.04 23.96 -18.32
CA LYS A 620 -10.15 24.80 -17.81
C LYS A 620 -10.97 24.06 -16.72
N VAL A 621 -11.20 22.76 -16.89
CA VAL A 621 -11.86 21.91 -15.88
C VAL A 621 -11.03 21.84 -14.60
N ALA A 622 -9.73 21.52 -14.70
CA ALA A 622 -8.84 21.44 -13.55
C ALA A 622 -8.72 22.79 -12.78
N HIS A 623 -8.82 23.92 -13.49
CA HIS A 623 -8.78 25.26 -12.89
C HIS A 623 -10.13 25.74 -12.33
N SER A 624 -11.22 25.00 -12.52
CA SER A 624 -12.57 25.36 -12.06
C SER A 624 -12.79 25.03 -10.58
N LEU A 625 -12.02 25.65 -9.69
CA LEU A 625 -12.02 25.35 -8.25
C LEU A 625 -13.16 26.02 -7.47
N ASP A 626 -13.60 27.22 -7.87
CA ASP A 626 -14.58 28.01 -7.10
C ASP A 626 -16.04 27.60 -7.32
N LYS A 627 -16.29 26.70 -8.29
CA LYS A 627 -17.62 26.18 -8.61
C LYS A 627 -17.92 24.98 -7.73
N THR A 628 -19.14 24.91 -7.20
CA THR A 628 -19.68 23.64 -6.70
C THR A 628 -19.75 22.65 -7.85
N TRP A 629 -19.16 21.48 -7.65
CA TRP A 629 -19.00 20.46 -8.67
C TRP A 629 -19.62 19.17 -8.17
N SER A 630 -20.60 18.65 -8.90
CA SER A 630 -21.22 17.35 -8.65
C SER A 630 -20.99 16.50 -9.89
N GLY A 631 -20.12 15.50 -9.77
CA GLY A 631 -19.73 14.59 -10.84
C GLY A 631 -20.17 13.16 -10.58
N ARG A 632 -20.50 12.45 -11.65
CA ARG A 632 -20.74 11.01 -11.70
C ARG A 632 -19.97 10.42 -12.87
N GLN A 633 -19.23 9.35 -12.64
CA GLN A 633 -18.50 8.61 -13.68
C GLN A 633 -18.75 7.13 -13.54
N VAL A 634 -19.15 6.47 -14.63
CA VAL A 634 -19.55 5.07 -14.60
C VAL A 634 -18.77 4.30 -15.66
N TYR A 635 -18.07 3.26 -15.20
CA TYR A 635 -17.41 2.29 -16.07
C TYR A 635 -18.14 0.95 -15.99
N ARG A 636 -18.28 0.28 -17.14
CA ARG A 636 -18.98 -1.00 -17.29
C ARG A 636 -18.33 -1.78 -18.43
N GLY A 637 -17.88 -2.99 -18.13
CA GLY A 637 -17.28 -3.86 -19.14
C GLY A 637 -17.20 -5.31 -18.67
N LYS A 638 -16.33 -6.10 -19.31
CA LYS A 638 -16.13 -7.52 -19.02
C LYS A 638 -14.65 -7.83 -18.86
N TYR A 639 -14.32 -8.59 -17.83
CA TYR A 639 -13.02 -9.23 -17.67
C TYR A 639 -12.85 -10.39 -18.66
N ARG A 640 -11.60 -10.76 -18.92
CA ARG A 640 -11.19 -12.00 -19.60
C ARG A 640 -10.27 -12.79 -18.70
N PHE A 641 -10.44 -14.10 -18.69
CA PHE A 641 -9.50 -14.95 -17.97
C PHE A 641 -8.05 -14.79 -18.46
N THR A 642 -7.82 -14.65 -19.78
CA THR A 642 -6.49 -14.57 -20.38
C THR A 642 -5.74 -13.24 -20.14
N SER A 643 -6.38 -12.25 -19.53
CA SER A 643 -5.74 -10.96 -19.20
C SER A 643 -5.98 -10.54 -17.76
N ASP A 644 -7.14 -10.90 -17.18
CA ASP A 644 -7.61 -10.41 -15.88
C ASP A 644 -7.76 -11.54 -14.84
N LEU A 645 -7.54 -12.80 -15.22
CA LEU A 645 -7.78 -14.00 -14.40
C LEU A 645 -9.21 -14.15 -13.88
N LEU A 646 -10.16 -13.45 -14.51
CA LEU A 646 -11.57 -13.47 -14.17
C LEU A 646 -12.42 -13.45 -15.45
N ASP A 647 -13.55 -14.15 -15.44
CA ASP A 647 -14.54 -14.08 -16.54
C ASP A 647 -15.91 -13.68 -15.97
N ARG A 648 -16.12 -12.36 -15.84
CA ARG A 648 -17.35 -11.74 -15.34
C ARG A 648 -17.42 -10.26 -15.73
N PRO A 649 -18.59 -9.62 -15.67
CA PRO A 649 -18.67 -8.16 -15.82
C PRO A 649 -18.00 -7.42 -14.65
N TYR A 650 -17.51 -6.21 -14.94
CA TYR A 650 -17.12 -5.21 -13.95
C TYR A 650 -17.99 -3.96 -14.08
N ASN A 651 -18.13 -3.24 -12.97
CA ASN A 651 -18.75 -1.93 -12.96
C ASN A 651 -18.20 -1.06 -11.83
N SER A 652 -18.24 0.25 -12.02
CA SER A 652 -18.02 1.27 -10.98
C SER A 652 -18.96 2.44 -11.23
N ASP A 653 -19.48 3.06 -10.16
CA ASP A 653 -20.28 4.30 -10.20
C ASP A 653 -19.64 5.28 -9.21
N LEU A 654 -18.68 6.05 -9.71
CA LEU A 654 -17.94 7.03 -8.93
C LEU A 654 -18.78 8.30 -8.78
N ARG A 655 -18.86 8.83 -7.57
CA ARG A 655 -19.46 10.12 -7.22
C ARG A 655 -18.39 11.06 -6.70
N VAL A 656 -18.44 12.31 -7.13
CA VAL A 656 -17.57 13.40 -6.68
C VAL A 656 -18.41 14.61 -6.35
N TYR A 657 -18.23 15.18 -5.17
CA TYR A 657 -18.79 16.46 -4.77
C TYR A 657 -17.68 17.35 -4.24
N ARG A 658 -17.39 18.47 -4.90
CA ARG A 658 -16.36 19.41 -4.42
C ARG A 658 -16.83 20.87 -4.45
N THR A 659 -16.26 21.66 -3.56
CA THR A 659 -16.41 23.11 -3.53
C THR A 659 -15.02 23.76 -3.58
N ALA A 660 -14.95 25.07 -3.33
CA ALA A 660 -13.67 25.78 -3.23
C ALA A 660 -12.79 25.25 -2.09
N ASP A 661 -13.40 24.61 -1.08
CA ASP A 661 -12.79 24.35 0.22
C ASP A 661 -12.64 22.87 0.57
N GLY A 662 -13.02 21.96 -0.33
CA GLY A 662 -12.77 20.54 -0.19
C GLY A 662 -13.53 19.69 -1.20
N MET A 663 -13.35 18.38 -1.09
CA MET A 663 -13.95 17.36 -1.96
C MET A 663 -14.40 16.15 -1.14
N LEU A 664 -15.51 15.53 -1.54
CA LEU A 664 -16.04 14.27 -1.03
C LEU A 664 -16.27 13.32 -2.22
N SER A 665 -15.74 12.12 -2.16
CA SER A 665 -15.89 11.12 -3.22
C SER A 665 -16.19 9.74 -2.66
N SER A 666 -16.91 8.94 -3.44
CA SER A 666 -17.18 7.53 -3.16
C SER A 666 -17.47 6.75 -4.45
N VAL A 667 -17.29 5.43 -4.40
CA VAL A 667 -17.82 4.52 -5.42
C VAL A 667 -19.05 3.79 -4.86
N GLN A 668 -20.17 3.83 -5.60
CA GLN A 668 -21.44 3.29 -5.12
C GLN A 668 -21.44 1.76 -5.16
N ASP A 669 -21.75 1.12 -4.02
CA ASP A 669 -21.96 -0.33 -3.88
C ASP A 669 -20.89 -1.21 -4.56
N TYR A 670 -19.64 -0.73 -4.63
CA TYR A 670 -18.58 -1.40 -5.39
C TYR A 670 -18.26 -2.75 -4.77
N ARG A 671 -18.76 -3.82 -5.41
CA ARG A 671 -18.50 -5.21 -5.02
C ARG A 671 -18.79 -5.46 -3.52
N SER A 672 -19.76 -4.75 -2.96
CA SER A 672 -20.07 -4.80 -1.53
C SER A 672 -20.30 -6.23 -1.04
N GLY A 673 -19.67 -6.60 0.08
CA GLY A 673 -19.76 -7.95 0.65
C GLY A 673 -18.73 -8.96 0.09
N LEU A 674 -17.95 -8.59 -0.92
CA LEU A 674 -16.80 -9.38 -1.38
C LEU A 674 -15.51 -8.95 -0.67
N PRO A 675 -14.48 -9.82 -0.61
CA PRO A 675 -13.16 -9.41 -0.15
C PRO A 675 -12.57 -8.29 -1.02
N GLY A 676 -11.88 -7.34 -0.38
CA GLY A 676 -11.12 -6.30 -1.07
C GLY A 676 -9.67 -6.69 -1.29
N LEU A 677 -8.92 -5.78 -1.92
CA LEU A 677 -7.49 -5.91 -2.17
C LEU A 677 -6.74 -4.60 -1.88
N GLN A 678 -7.11 -3.49 -2.53
CA GLN A 678 -6.43 -2.18 -2.44
C GLN A 678 -7.36 -0.97 -2.67
N GLU A 679 -8.67 -1.19 -2.65
CA GLU A 679 -9.67 -0.19 -2.95
C GLU A 679 -9.69 0.91 -1.88
N HIS A 680 -9.96 2.15 -2.31
CA HIS A 680 -10.38 3.27 -1.48
C HIS A 680 -11.82 3.62 -1.84
N VAL A 681 -12.77 3.19 -1.01
CA VAL A 681 -14.19 3.21 -1.41
C VAL A 681 -14.84 4.58 -1.23
N TRP A 682 -14.44 5.35 -0.22
CA TRP A 682 -14.90 6.72 -0.02
C TRP A 682 -13.90 7.54 0.80
N GLY A 683 -13.91 8.86 0.61
CA GLY A 683 -13.10 9.77 1.38
C GLY A 683 -13.46 11.25 1.18
N ALA A 684 -13.07 12.08 2.15
CA ALA A 684 -13.14 13.53 2.05
C ALA A 684 -11.73 14.13 2.08
N THR A 685 -11.43 15.00 1.11
CA THR A 685 -10.15 15.71 0.98
C THR A 685 -10.34 17.18 1.34
N LEU A 686 -9.61 17.66 2.35
CA LEU A 686 -9.61 19.07 2.79
C LEU A 686 -8.21 19.71 2.70
N GLY A 687 -7.17 18.94 2.39
CA GLY A 687 -5.79 19.39 2.24
C GLY A 687 -4.87 18.22 1.91
N THR A 688 -3.61 18.51 1.61
CA THR A 688 -2.63 17.50 1.21
C THR A 688 -2.37 16.42 2.27
N GLU A 689 -2.44 16.79 3.55
CA GLU A 689 -2.28 15.89 4.70
C GLU A 689 -3.62 15.63 5.42
N VAL A 690 -4.75 16.07 4.84
CA VAL A 690 -6.09 15.93 5.43
C VAL A 690 -7.02 15.24 4.45
N GLN A 691 -6.92 13.92 4.44
CA GLN A 691 -7.94 13.01 3.92
C GLN A 691 -8.67 12.36 5.10
N VAL A 692 -9.98 12.15 4.97
CA VAL A 692 -10.83 11.53 6.00
C VAL A 692 -11.58 10.36 5.38
N PHE A 693 -11.42 9.17 5.93
CA PHE A 693 -12.02 7.93 5.42
C PHE A 693 -12.05 6.83 6.48
N THR A 694 -12.83 5.78 6.23
CA THR A 694 -12.89 4.58 7.09
C THR A 694 -12.42 3.35 6.35
N SER A 695 -11.74 2.44 7.06
CA SER A 695 -11.31 1.14 6.52
C SER A 695 -11.80 -0.01 7.40
N TYR A 696 -11.98 -1.17 6.78
CA TYR A 696 -12.17 -2.44 7.47
C TYR A 696 -10.88 -3.25 7.28
N PRO A 697 -9.92 -3.16 8.20
CA PRO A 697 -8.57 -3.68 7.99
C PRO A 697 -8.53 -5.20 7.88
N ALA A 698 -7.61 -5.73 7.06
CA ALA A 698 -7.30 -7.18 7.01
C ALA A 698 -6.02 -7.56 7.78
N ALA A 699 -5.29 -6.57 8.29
CA ALA A 699 -4.09 -6.68 9.13
C ALA A 699 -3.82 -5.31 9.80
N TYR A 700 -3.02 -5.25 10.87
CA TYR A 700 -2.53 -3.97 11.42
C TYR A 700 -1.22 -3.49 10.77
N SER A 701 -0.59 -4.35 9.96
CA SER A 701 0.55 -3.94 9.14
C SER A 701 0.14 -2.80 8.20
N HIS A 702 1.05 -1.86 7.93
CA HIS A 702 0.86 -0.81 6.92
C HIS A 702 1.69 -1.09 5.66
N ALA A 703 2.45 -2.18 5.68
CA ALA A 703 3.38 -2.51 4.61
C ALA A 703 2.62 -2.77 3.31
N THR A 704 3.20 -2.35 2.19
CA THR A 704 2.67 -2.63 0.85
C THR A 704 2.83 -4.10 0.47
N SER A 705 3.67 -4.87 1.16
CA SER A 705 3.74 -6.33 1.05
C SER A 705 2.53 -7.05 1.66
N VAL A 706 1.69 -6.35 2.43
CA VAL A 706 0.43 -6.86 2.95
C VAL A 706 -0.67 -6.12 2.23
N ARG A 707 -1.52 -6.82 1.47
CA ARG A 707 -2.66 -6.23 0.74
C ARG A 707 -3.85 -7.20 0.80
N PRO A 708 -5.04 -6.79 1.28
CA PRO A 708 -5.33 -5.57 2.03
C PRO A 708 -4.51 -5.46 3.32
N ASN A 709 -4.24 -4.25 3.78
CA ASN A 709 -3.55 -3.97 5.05
C ASN A 709 -4.42 -3.15 6.00
N ALA A 710 -3.80 -2.41 6.94
CA ALA A 710 -4.52 -1.56 7.86
C ALA A 710 -5.35 -0.48 7.14
N TRP A 711 -4.83 0.12 6.07
CA TRP A 711 -5.46 1.29 5.44
C TRP A 711 -5.82 1.09 3.97
N ALA A 712 -5.08 0.26 3.24
CA ALA A 712 -5.30 -0.01 1.83
C ALA A 712 -6.09 -1.30 1.61
N GLY A 713 -7.22 -1.17 0.91
CA GLY A 713 -8.19 -2.24 0.73
C GLY A 713 -9.01 -2.51 1.99
N HIS A 714 -9.86 -3.53 1.90
CA HIS A 714 -10.75 -3.94 2.98
C HIS A 714 -10.76 -5.46 3.13
N LEU A 715 -10.87 -5.96 4.36
CA LEU A 715 -11.13 -7.38 4.61
C LEU A 715 -12.42 -7.82 3.91
N VAL A 716 -13.47 -7.02 4.03
CA VAL A 716 -14.70 -7.12 3.25
C VAL A 716 -15.10 -5.72 2.79
N LEU A 717 -15.39 -5.57 1.49
CA LEU A 717 -15.77 -4.29 0.90
C LEU A 717 -17.12 -3.79 1.46
N PRO A 718 -17.20 -2.52 1.88
CA PRO A 718 -18.43 -1.93 2.38
C PRO A 718 -19.46 -1.71 1.28
N ARG A 719 -20.70 -1.52 1.72
CA ARG A 719 -21.75 -0.90 0.91
C ARG A 719 -21.74 0.60 1.17
N VAL A 720 -21.55 1.42 0.13
CA VAL A 720 -21.43 2.88 0.26
C VAL A 720 -22.37 3.57 -0.71
N ARG A 721 -23.06 4.60 -0.22
CA ARG A 721 -23.89 5.49 -1.03
C ARG A 721 -23.55 6.95 -0.74
N GLN A 722 -23.51 7.77 -1.78
CA GLN A 722 -23.30 9.21 -1.68
C GLN A 722 -24.36 9.98 -2.44
N ILE A 723 -24.94 10.98 -1.78
CA ILE A 723 -25.80 11.97 -2.40
C ILE A 723 -25.22 13.35 -2.08
N GLU A 724 -24.72 14.02 -3.11
CA GLU A 724 -24.05 15.33 -2.99
C GLU A 724 -22.96 15.28 -1.88
N ASN A 725 -23.19 15.99 -0.78
CA ASN A 725 -22.25 16.17 0.33
C ASN A 725 -22.47 15.18 1.50
N VAL A 726 -23.28 14.13 1.32
CA VAL A 726 -23.57 13.11 2.34
C VAL A 726 -23.11 11.74 1.87
N VAL A 727 -22.38 11.01 2.71
CA VAL A 727 -22.02 9.59 2.53
C VAL A 727 -22.66 8.75 3.63
N LEU A 728 -23.18 7.58 3.26
CA LEU A 728 -23.64 6.52 4.15
C LEU A 728 -22.82 5.26 3.82
N ALA A 729 -22.21 4.65 4.83
CA ALA A 729 -21.37 3.46 4.65
C ALA A 729 -21.75 2.36 5.65
N ILE A 730 -21.89 1.14 5.14
CA ILE A 730 -22.21 -0.07 5.90
C ILE A 730 -21.09 -1.08 5.69
N TYR A 731 -20.45 -1.50 6.78
CA TYR A 731 -19.43 -2.52 6.83
C TYR A 731 -20.02 -3.81 7.41
N PRO A 732 -20.01 -4.92 6.64
CA PRO A 732 -20.52 -6.20 7.12
C PRO A 732 -19.48 -6.90 8.02
N ILE A 733 -19.33 -6.39 9.24
CA ILE A 733 -18.44 -6.97 10.27
C ILE A 733 -19.04 -8.31 10.74
N LYS A 734 -18.17 -9.29 10.98
CA LYS A 734 -18.57 -10.61 11.48
C LYS A 734 -17.75 -10.97 12.72
N ASP A 735 -18.41 -11.56 13.71
CA ASP A 735 -17.82 -11.92 15.00
C ASP A 735 -16.68 -12.95 14.91
N ASP A 736 -16.64 -13.75 13.84
CA ASP A 736 -15.64 -14.80 13.62
C ASP A 736 -14.39 -14.31 12.87
N HIS A 737 -14.37 -13.07 12.41
CA HIS A 737 -13.23 -12.45 11.75
C HIS A 737 -12.45 -11.54 12.70
N TYR A 738 -11.13 -11.43 12.49
CA TYR A 738 -10.30 -10.46 13.21
C TYR A 738 -9.39 -9.71 12.23
N PRO A 739 -9.24 -8.38 12.32
CA PRO A 739 -9.89 -7.46 13.29
C PRO A 739 -11.42 -7.45 13.19
N ASP A 740 -12.09 -7.25 14.31
CA ASP A 740 -13.56 -7.24 14.47
C ASP A 740 -14.13 -5.82 14.55
N PHE A 741 -13.40 -4.85 14.02
CA PHE A 741 -13.81 -3.45 13.98
C PHE A 741 -13.26 -2.77 12.73
N THR A 742 -13.93 -1.68 12.34
CA THR A 742 -13.42 -0.70 11.37
C THR A 742 -12.76 0.46 12.10
N HIS A 743 -11.95 1.25 11.42
CA HIS A 743 -11.36 2.45 12.02
C HIS A 743 -11.43 3.65 11.09
N LEU A 744 -11.32 4.83 11.68
CA LEU A 744 -11.46 6.13 11.02
C LEU A 744 -10.10 6.84 10.99
N TRP A 745 -9.62 7.15 9.78
CA TRP A 745 -8.53 8.12 9.60
C TRP A 745 -9.13 9.53 9.63
N PHE A 746 -8.81 10.30 10.67
CA PHE A 746 -9.24 11.68 10.87
C PHE A 746 -8.06 12.48 11.47
N PRO A 747 -7.16 13.00 10.63
CA PRO A 747 -5.84 13.51 11.03
C PRO A 747 -5.91 14.88 11.73
N THR A 748 -6.41 14.91 12.97
CA THR A 748 -6.60 16.15 13.74
C THR A 748 -5.35 17.00 13.95
N PRO A 749 -4.11 16.46 14.00
CA PRO A 749 -2.90 17.29 14.08
C PRO A 749 -2.68 18.22 12.89
N PHE A 750 -3.37 17.98 11.75
CA PHE A 750 -3.31 18.81 10.54
C PHE A 750 -4.56 19.68 10.34
N MET A 751 -5.48 19.68 11.30
CA MET A 751 -6.72 20.48 11.25
C MET A 751 -6.59 21.75 12.09
N ASN A 752 -7.34 22.80 11.74
CA ASN A 752 -7.35 24.04 12.52
C ASN A 752 -8.06 23.87 13.87
N GLU A 753 -9.12 23.06 13.89
CA GLU A 753 -9.89 22.71 15.09
C GLU A 753 -10.72 21.45 14.83
N TYR A 754 -11.07 20.72 15.88
CA TYR A 754 -12.02 19.62 15.84
C TYR A 754 -12.89 19.59 17.10
N VAL A 755 -14.07 18.99 16.99
CA VAL A 755 -15.06 18.85 18.07
C VAL A 755 -15.68 17.46 18.03
N ILE A 756 -15.84 16.84 19.20
CA ILE A 756 -16.67 15.65 19.38
C ILE A 756 -18.00 16.09 19.99
N LYS A 757 -19.12 15.69 19.38
CA LYS A 757 -20.48 16.01 19.84
C LYS A 757 -21.42 14.86 19.54
N GLY A 758 -21.93 14.20 20.59
CA GLY A 758 -22.77 13.01 20.41
C GLY A 758 -21.99 11.91 19.69
N SER A 759 -22.59 11.32 18.66
CA SER A 759 -21.90 10.33 17.81
C SER A 759 -20.92 10.94 16.80
N TRP A 760 -20.86 12.27 16.68
CA TRP A 760 -20.05 12.96 15.68
C TRP A 760 -18.65 13.31 16.16
N ILE A 761 -17.67 13.12 15.28
CA ILE A 761 -16.43 13.89 15.23
C ILE A 761 -16.49 14.85 14.04
N ALA A 762 -16.18 16.13 14.26
CA ALA A 762 -16.18 17.16 13.23
C ALA A 762 -14.88 17.96 13.25
N GLY A 763 -14.41 18.41 12.08
CA GLY A 763 -13.12 19.08 11.92
C GLY A 763 -13.14 20.15 10.84
N ARG A 764 -12.24 21.13 10.97
CA ARG A 764 -12.08 22.24 10.02
C ARG A 764 -10.66 22.34 9.49
N VAL A 765 -10.55 22.56 8.18
CA VAL A 765 -9.32 23.01 7.50
C VAL A 765 -9.65 24.21 6.63
N GLY A 766 -9.04 25.36 6.91
CA GLY A 766 -9.40 26.63 6.29
C GLY A 766 -10.90 26.91 6.47
N ASP A 767 -11.60 27.01 5.34
CA ASP A 767 -13.05 27.22 5.28
C ASP A 767 -13.83 25.94 4.94
N GLY A 768 -13.18 24.78 4.86
CA GLY A 768 -13.79 23.46 4.62
C GLY A 768 -14.06 22.69 5.92
N TYR A 769 -15.21 22.03 6.00
CA TYR A 769 -15.70 21.31 7.18
C TYR A 769 -16.08 19.87 6.84
N ILE A 770 -15.76 18.93 7.72
CA ILE A 770 -16.16 17.52 7.61
C ILE A 770 -16.63 17.02 8.96
N ALA A 771 -17.68 16.22 8.98
CA ALA A 771 -18.12 15.48 10.15
C ALA A 771 -18.36 14.01 9.80
N VAL A 772 -17.97 13.11 10.70
CA VAL A 772 -18.19 11.66 10.59
C VAL A 772 -18.85 11.16 11.87
N SER A 773 -19.86 10.30 11.73
CA SER A 773 -20.62 9.72 12.83
C SER A 773 -20.71 8.21 12.69
N THR A 774 -20.63 7.51 13.82
CA THR A 774 -20.77 6.05 13.96
C THR A 774 -21.48 5.74 15.29
N PRO A 775 -22.13 4.58 15.47
CA PRO A 775 -22.76 4.20 16.74
C PRO A 775 -21.83 4.43 17.95
N GLY A 776 -22.32 5.18 18.94
CA GLY A 776 -21.54 5.51 20.15
C GLY A 776 -20.38 6.50 19.96
N GLY A 777 -20.11 6.98 18.73
CA GLY A 777 -19.00 7.87 18.42
C GLY A 777 -17.65 7.16 18.36
N VAL A 778 -16.57 7.95 18.47
CA VAL A 778 -15.18 7.46 18.35
C VAL A 778 -14.33 7.89 19.53
N SER A 779 -13.26 7.14 19.79
CA SER A 779 -12.18 7.45 20.72
C SER A 779 -10.84 7.55 19.97
N PRO A 780 -9.94 8.48 20.35
CA PRO A 780 -8.66 8.62 19.67
C PRO A 780 -7.73 7.45 20.00
N ARG A 781 -6.93 7.03 19.03
CA ARG A 781 -5.66 6.33 19.34
C ARG A 781 -4.77 7.31 20.09
N LEU A 782 -4.30 6.95 21.29
CA LEU A 782 -3.56 7.86 22.18
C LEU A 782 -2.03 7.72 22.08
N ASN A 783 -1.55 6.62 21.51
CA ASN A 783 -0.15 6.24 21.41
C ASN A 783 0.21 5.78 19.99
N GLY A 784 1.50 5.54 19.74
CA GLY A 784 1.97 5.10 18.43
C GLY A 784 2.20 6.23 17.42
N ASP A 785 2.42 5.86 16.16
CA ASP A 785 2.65 6.79 15.04
C ASP A 785 1.36 7.36 14.43
N THR A 786 0.20 6.75 14.74
CA THR A 786 -1.13 7.19 14.30
C THR A 786 -1.92 7.93 15.37
N ALA A 787 -1.30 8.25 16.53
CA ALA A 787 -1.98 8.93 17.62
C ALA A 787 -2.67 10.23 17.17
N TYR A 788 -3.93 10.42 17.58
CA TYR A 788 -4.81 11.53 17.18
C TYR A 788 -5.09 11.66 15.67
N GLN A 789 -4.58 10.73 14.86
CA GLN A 789 -4.86 10.64 13.42
C GLN A 789 -5.77 9.45 13.10
N GLU A 790 -5.66 8.37 13.88
CA GLU A 790 -6.55 7.21 13.87
C GLU A 790 -7.53 7.27 15.04
N TRP A 791 -8.78 6.92 14.75
CA TRP A 791 -9.90 6.93 15.68
C TRP A 791 -10.62 5.59 15.65
N ILE A 792 -10.82 5.02 16.83
CA ILE A 792 -11.45 3.71 17.02
C ILE A 792 -12.92 3.94 17.37
N PRO A 793 -13.87 3.27 16.70
CA PRO A 793 -15.28 3.29 17.09
C PRO A 793 -15.46 2.82 18.53
N ASN A 794 -16.39 3.46 19.25
CA ASN A 794 -16.74 3.03 20.60
C ASN A 794 -17.60 1.75 20.61
N GLN A 795 -18.10 1.34 19.44
CA GLN A 795 -18.81 0.09 19.15
C GLN A 795 -18.08 -0.65 18.02
N ASP A 796 -18.74 -1.47 17.20
CA ASP A 796 -18.04 -2.26 16.16
C ASP A 796 -17.60 -1.41 14.95
N GLY A 797 -18.25 -0.26 14.71
CA GLY A 797 -18.00 0.57 13.54
C GLY A 797 -18.62 0.00 12.26
N SER A 798 -19.70 -0.78 12.35
CA SER A 798 -20.41 -1.32 11.21
C SER A 798 -21.11 -0.24 10.37
N LEU A 799 -21.45 0.91 10.96
CA LEU A 799 -22.28 1.94 10.33
C LEU A 799 -21.63 3.32 10.43
N TYR A 800 -21.59 4.05 9.31
CA TYR A 800 -21.07 5.43 9.25
C TYR A 800 -21.95 6.38 8.44
N VAL A 801 -21.99 7.63 8.90
CA VAL A 801 -22.49 8.78 8.15
C VAL A 801 -21.39 9.83 8.08
N ALA A 802 -21.08 10.33 6.89
CA ALA A 802 -20.20 11.49 6.73
C ALA A 802 -20.94 12.64 6.04
N LEU A 803 -20.65 13.86 6.50
CA LEU A 803 -21.25 15.10 5.99
C LEU A 803 -20.17 16.13 5.74
N PHE A 804 -20.00 16.50 4.47
CA PHE A 804 -19.10 17.58 4.06
C PHE A 804 -19.84 18.92 4.00
N SER A 805 -19.14 20.01 4.35
CA SER A 805 -19.65 21.37 4.25
C SER A 805 -18.50 22.38 4.10
N ASP A 806 -18.85 23.65 3.93
CA ASP A 806 -17.90 24.75 3.90
C ASP A 806 -18.50 26.00 4.55
N LYS A 807 -17.68 27.03 4.68
CA LYS A 807 -18.09 28.33 5.23
C LYS A 807 -19.20 28.97 4.41
N LYS A 808 -19.17 28.85 3.08
CA LYS A 808 -20.20 29.42 2.21
C LYS A 808 -21.57 28.80 2.49
N SER A 809 -21.62 27.50 2.76
CA SER A 809 -22.84 26.73 2.97
C SER A 809 -23.35 26.78 4.42
N SER A 810 -22.44 26.77 5.40
CA SER A 810 -22.78 26.68 6.83
C SER A 810 -22.52 27.97 7.62
N LYS A 811 -22.01 29.04 6.98
CA LYS A 811 -21.60 30.32 7.57
C LYS A 811 -20.38 30.26 8.50
N SER A 812 -20.29 29.26 9.37
CA SER A 812 -19.17 29.02 10.29
C SER A 812 -19.11 27.57 10.72
N PHE A 813 -17.96 27.13 11.23
CA PHE A 813 -17.78 25.78 11.77
C PHE A 813 -18.67 25.52 13.00
N LYS A 814 -18.82 26.50 13.90
CA LYS A 814 -19.74 26.39 15.04
C LYS A 814 -21.19 26.18 14.59
N ALA A 815 -21.64 26.90 13.55
CA ALA A 815 -22.98 26.74 13.00
C ALA A 815 -23.14 25.37 12.31
N PHE A 816 -22.12 24.89 11.60
CA PHE A 816 -22.08 23.53 11.06
C PHE A 816 -22.25 22.47 12.15
N VAL A 817 -21.41 22.48 13.18
CA VAL A 817 -21.50 21.53 14.32
C VAL A 817 -22.84 21.63 15.05
N SER A 818 -23.39 22.84 15.18
CA SER A 818 -24.70 23.05 15.79
C SER A 818 -25.85 22.46 14.95
N SER A 819 -25.67 22.38 13.63
CA SER A 819 -26.67 21.84 12.70
C SER A 819 -26.68 20.31 12.59
N LEU A 820 -25.64 19.63 13.10
CA LEU A 820 -25.54 18.17 13.08
C LEU A 820 -26.67 17.55 13.92
N LYS A 821 -27.44 16.67 13.27
CA LYS A 821 -28.47 15.85 13.91
C LYS A 821 -27.92 14.45 14.11
N GLU A 822 -28.28 13.80 15.20
CA GLU A 822 -27.90 12.41 15.46
C GLU A 822 -28.56 11.49 14.42
N PRO A 823 -27.77 10.67 13.68
CA PRO A 823 -28.30 9.56 12.91
C PRO A 823 -28.91 8.50 13.83
N LYS A 824 -29.85 7.71 13.31
CA LYS A 824 -30.31 6.50 13.98
C LYS A 824 -29.68 5.28 13.31
N TYR A 825 -29.22 4.37 14.14
CA TYR A 825 -28.52 3.16 13.72
C TYR A 825 -29.28 1.93 14.23
N ASP A 826 -29.35 0.91 13.39
CA ASP A 826 -29.72 -0.45 13.78
C ASP A 826 -28.63 -1.39 13.26
N GLU A 827 -27.67 -1.69 14.13
CA GLU A 827 -26.51 -2.54 13.81
C GLU A 827 -26.93 -3.97 13.51
N LYS A 828 -28.03 -4.46 14.13
CA LYS A 828 -28.52 -5.83 13.92
C LYS A 828 -29.06 -6.04 12.51
N SER A 829 -29.74 -5.03 11.96
CA SER A 829 -30.25 -5.07 10.59
C SER A 829 -29.34 -4.38 9.58
N LEU A 830 -28.18 -3.87 10.02
CA LEU A 830 -27.26 -3.06 9.24
C LEU A 830 -27.97 -1.91 8.52
N HIS A 831 -28.64 -1.06 9.30
CA HIS A 831 -29.51 0.00 8.78
C HIS A 831 -29.21 1.38 9.37
N ILE A 832 -29.24 2.41 8.52
CA ILE A 832 -28.96 3.80 8.83
C ILE A 832 -30.15 4.68 8.42
N SER A 833 -30.66 5.46 9.36
CA SER A 833 -31.62 6.55 9.11
C SER A 833 -30.98 7.89 9.46
N PHE A 834 -30.94 8.82 8.51
CA PHE A 834 -30.32 10.13 8.70
C PHE A 834 -31.14 11.26 8.07
N LYS A 835 -31.27 12.40 8.75
CA LYS A 835 -32.00 13.58 8.22
C LYS A 835 -31.09 14.80 8.16
N HIS A 836 -30.66 15.18 6.96
CA HIS A 836 -29.95 16.42 6.68
C HIS A 836 -30.51 17.08 5.40
N LYS A 837 -31.38 18.08 5.57
CA LYS A 837 -32.21 18.71 4.51
C LYS A 837 -33.17 17.72 3.83
N LYS A 838 -32.65 16.59 3.34
CA LYS A 838 -33.34 15.38 2.89
C LYS A 838 -33.35 14.34 4.03
N SER A 839 -34.28 13.40 4.02
CA SER A 839 -34.17 12.16 4.81
C SER A 839 -33.54 11.07 3.97
N PHE A 840 -32.70 10.25 4.58
CA PHE A 840 -31.97 9.15 3.97
C PHE A 840 -32.21 7.87 4.77
N GLU A 841 -32.57 6.80 4.09
CA GLU A 841 -32.66 5.45 4.67
C GLU A 841 -31.81 4.50 3.81
N LEU A 842 -30.87 3.80 4.46
CA LEU A 842 -30.02 2.81 3.82
C LEU A 842 -29.91 1.58 4.72
N GLY A 843 -30.33 0.42 4.21
CA GLY A 843 -30.09 -0.89 4.84
C GLY A 843 -29.27 -1.77 3.92
N TRP A 844 -28.63 -2.83 4.44
CA TRP A 844 -27.77 -3.71 3.65
C TRP A 844 -28.42 -4.30 2.39
N LEU A 845 -29.71 -4.68 2.46
CA LEU A 845 -30.45 -5.27 1.33
C LEU A 845 -31.40 -4.31 0.61
N ASN A 846 -31.63 -3.11 1.16
CA ASN A 846 -32.66 -2.19 0.66
C ASN A 846 -32.06 -1.17 -0.32
N ASN A 847 -32.85 -0.65 -1.26
CA ASN A 847 -32.46 0.51 -2.05
C ASN A 847 -32.24 1.72 -1.15
N LEU A 848 -31.39 2.67 -1.56
CA LEU A 848 -31.31 3.96 -0.89
C LEU A 848 -32.63 4.71 -1.07
N GLU A 849 -33.26 5.12 0.02
CA GLU A 849 -34.41 6.02 -0.01
C GLU A 849 -33.98 7.44 0.34
N VAL A 850 -34.47 8.40 -0.46
CA VAL A 850 -34.27 9.83 -0.25
C VAL A 850 -35.65 10.48 -0.20
N ASN A 851 -36.00 11.10 0.92
CA ASN A 851 -37.35 11.66 1.17
C ASN A 851 -38.50 10.64 0.97
N GLY A 852 -38.25 9.36 1.26
CA GLY A 852 -39.24 8.29 1.11
C GLY A 852 -39.44 7.81 -0.33
N SER A 853 -38.58 8.21 -1.27
CA SER A 853 -38.56 7.69 -2.64
C SER A 853 -37.24 6.97 -2.91
N HIS A 854 -37.27 5.85 -3.62
CA HIS A 854 -36.05 5.14 -4.01
C HIS A 854 -35.23 6.00 -4.99
N SER A 855 -33.98 6.33 -4.63
CA SER A 855 -33.14 7.22 -5.44
C SER A 855 -32.75 6.64 -6.80
N GLU A 856 -32.92 5.33 -6.97
CA GLU A 856 -32.56 4.57 -8.17
C GLU A 856 -33.77 4.16 -9.01
N ILE A 857 -34.99 4.57 -8.61
CA ILE A 857 -36.21 4.30 -9.37
C ILE A 857 -36.71 5.63 -9.95
N ILE A 858 -36.58 5.79 -11.26
CA ILE A 858 -37.03 6.96 -12.01
C ILE A 858 -38.22 6.51 -12.86
N ASP A 859 -39.36 7.18 -12.71
CA ASP A 859 -40.61 6.86 -13.41
C ASP A 859 -41.04 5.38 -13.29
N GLY A 860 -40.79 4.78 -12.11
CA GLY A 860 -41.14 3.38 -11.82
C GLY A 860 -40.18 2.34 -12.39
N LEU A 861 -39.07 2.74 -13.01
CA LEU A 861 -38.05 1.87 -13.58
C LEU A 861 -36.68 2.09 -12.94
N PRO A 862 -35.79 1.08 -12.93
CA PRO A 862 -34.40 1.27 -12.54
C PRO A 862 -33.72 2.37 -13.38
N GLU A 863 -32.99 3.25 -12.71
CA GLU A 863 -32.19 4.30 -13.34
C GLU A 863 -31.22 3.69 -14.36
N ARG A 864 -31.09 4.37 -15.52
CA ARG A 864 -29.99 4.14 -16.45
C ARG A 864 -28.87 5.14 -16.14
N PRO A 865 -27.71 4.68 -15.64
CA PRO A 865 -26.64 5.62 -15.29
C PRO A 865 -26.01 6.26 -16.54
N PRO A 866 -25.54 7.52 -16.44
CA PRO A 866 -24.69 8.13 -17.46
C PRO A 866 -23.31 7.47 -17.47
N ARG A 867 -22.55 7.59 -18.56
CA ARG A 867 -21.12 7.22 -18.57
C ARG A 867 -20.27 8.28 -17.86
N LEU A 868 -20.61 9.54 -18.07
CA LEU A 868 -19.98 10.68 -17.41
C LEU A 868 -20.99 11.83 -17.34
N GLU A 869 -21.19 12.38 -16.16
CA GLU A 869 -22.03 13.56 -15.96
C GLU A 869 -21.37 14.47 -14.93
N ASN A 870 -21.02 15.69 -15.33
CA ASN A 870 -20.49 16.71 -14.46
C ASN A 870 -20.81 18.11 -15.04
N PRO A 871 -20.50 19.22 -14.33
CA PRO A 871 -20.82 20.56 -14.82
C PRO A 871 -20.15 20.99 -16.14
N ALA A 872 -19.17 20.24 -16.65
CA ALA A 872 -18.49 20.52 -17.91
C ALA A 872 -18.88 19.56 -19.05
N VAL A 873 -19.25 18.32 -18.73
CA VAL A 873 -19.46 17.24 -19.70
C VAL A 873 -20.67 16.39 -19.31
N THR A 874 -21.49 16.06 -20.31
CA THR A 874 -22.59 15.10 -20.17
C THR A 874 -22.50 14.06 -21.28
N LEU A 875 -22.45 12.79 -20.89
CA LEU A 875 -22.46 11.61 -21.76
C LEU A 875 -23.40 10.58 -21.13
N SER A 876 -24.58 10.43 -21.73
CA SER A 876 -25.59 9.48 -21.27
C SER A 876 -25.12 8.03 -21.46
N GLY A 877 -25.81 7.06 -20.86
CA GLY A 877 -25.47 5.64 -20.98
C GLY A 877 -25.50 5.14 -22.43
N ASP A 878 -26.48 5.62 -23.20
CA ASP A 878 -26.81 5.20 -24.56
C ASP A 878 -26.20 6.11 -25.65
N ASP A 879 -25.47 7.17 -25.26
CA ASP A 879 -24.87 8.11 -26.21
C ASP A 879 -23.59 7.53 -26.83
N GLU A 880 -23.46 7.66 -28.16
CA GLU A 880 -22.21 7.35 -28.90
C GLU A 880 -21.28 8.57 -29.02
N ILE A 881 -21.75 9.78 -28.69
CA ILE A 881 -21.02 11.04 -28.83
C ILE A 881 -20.97 11.78 -27.48
N LEU A 882 -19.76 12.10 -27.03
CA LEU A 882 -19.54 12.93 -25.83
C LEU A 882 -19.87 14.39 -26.14
N ARG A 883 -20.84 14.96 -25.43
CA ARG A 883 -21.20 16.37 -25.53
C ARG A 883 -20.57 17.15 -24.36
N ALA A 884 -19.71 18.11 -24.68
CA ALA A 884 -19.10 19.01 -23.70
C ALA A 884 -19.68 20.42 -23.89
N ASN A 885 -20.23 20.99 -22.82
CA ASN A 885 -20.74 22.36 -22.80
C ASN A 885 -20.20 23.04 -21.54
N PHE A 886 -19.24 23.96 -21.68
CA PHE A 886 -18.70 24.70 -20.56
C PHE A 886 -19.18 26.15 -20.61
N LYS A 887 -20.02 26.56 -19.65
CA LYS A 887 -20.61 27.92 -19.59
C LYS A 887 -19.53 29.01 -19.81
N GLY A 888 -19.65 29.71 -20.93
CA GLY A 888 -18.74 30.77 -21.38
C GLY A 888 -18.53 30.80 -22.90
N GLU A 889 -18.85 29.70 -23.59
CA GLU A 889 -18.97 29.60 -25.06
C GLU A 889 -20.25 28.85 -25.42
#